data_AF-A0A965CRD2-F1
#
_entry.id   AF-A0A965CRD2-F1
#
_cell.length_a   1.000
_cell.length_b   1.000
_cell.length_c   1.000
_cell.angle_alpha   90.00
_cell.angle_beta   90.00
_cell.angle_gamma   90.00
#
_symmetry.space_group_name_H-M   'P 1'
#
loop_
_entity.id
_entity.type
_entity.pdbx_description
1 polymer ?
#
loop_
_entity_poly.entity_id
_entity_poly.type
_entity_poly.pdbx_seq_one_letter_code
_entity_poly.pdbx_strand_id
1 'polypeptide(L)'
;MSLNSFSIRFCYLLILSALTLILKANSGFGNPLENFPHYQIEVHYHHEQKLLEGKMQVRYSPEFYPSGELLLSLPMNRFRTKDPRGFRRHRLVPIFSLERYENDLEDPLFPEGFSEGGINVLSVKDASGKNLDYHLESNPDLEKGYSQLHGLLRVMLPDPLEEPELIIEFKTFLPVHTLEGGLNGSMITSNWHPSLLNWDGRQWIKDGNTPNPGTWRVTWSSSKAGTLITSLSAHQEHPAGEKLILPQTHFPLKSFPLIFSDRYQLLSQGDDQTEPQGEALEDRNDPKDSYHLESFHFRDYPDRADLIHQWVSRFISFTKEQYGLKHPWENIRVVAVEAEYEHVKVINNLILIPLPNYKRSGFLDRRVFGLVSLSLGQLWFGEKIWNDEDLGLWISKGIPAFLGLRFFEQHYGKDAGIFGFIDWMNPRFREHFIEDMALSSNEETAHPIYASFQASEDPRLHMIRVTYKTAMVLSMLEYMLGKQGFQKGFQSFTENHFHKIGSLRNFQSEFEEVFKENNGCISNTSISEKRSEPIQNPSKSKVCFTPSELDWFFDQWFLQDMELDYALGNLKTQKKEGGDYLTEVEVKKTDQVRMPLEVMLTTEDGKKVHQLILGDQKSETLFFTTKSPAKKVSLDPDEQLLESKRINNHSFSFHRVRFAFDWKRKRERLWLLVPGVDSNAFDGNSFGISIRHNHEKYRIYAIPGYGTKNKRFLYQLDLDRADTLFSGFSVGLTVKEQGGIRSDGFRLLYSTPKVYNRSSYSFAASIFRERLFSASTEQLEEDVEQSGKNNIFTLAHQALVPFDEKYLLQWSLNNEQPSQELETDFHYSKSSGSISQTLHVGHRKWFVLSMAYGTIGGTPPLQKKFQLGSPSTLRGFPQTIKLMYDHLALASLDFKFPLFHAPFWGDVSATNIQGVLFYDQGKGWSAPLTQDKAPSREDAGFGIEWVVDTVSLFQVPIKFEVAYPLNDPDYEKPQIILLGTL
;
A
#
# COMPACT_ATOMS: atom_id res chain seq x y z
N MET A 1 15.64 -71.31 -43.98
CA MET A 1 15.40 -70.78 -42.62
C MET A 1 15.24 -69.28 -42.73
N SER A 2 14.01 -68.77 -42.72
CA SER A 2 13.69 -67.40 -43.15
C SER A 2 13.72 -66.40 -42.00
N LEU A 3 14.31 -65.23 -42.25
CA LEU A 3 14.42 -64.04 -41.39
C LEU A 3 13.10 -63.48 -40.83
N ASN A 4 11.93 -64.05 -41.16
CA ASN A 4 10.63 -63.52 -40.75
C ASN A 4 10.22 -63.82 -39.29
N SER A 5 10.85 -64.79 -38.59
CA SER A 5 10.43 -65.09 -37.20
C SER A 5 11.08 -64.20 -36.13
N PHE A 6 12.19 -63.51 -36.46
CA PHE A 6 12.91 -62.67 -35.51
C PHE A 6 12.30 -61.25 -35.41
N SER A 7 11.85 -60.67 -36.53
CA SER A 7 11.20 -59.35 -36.53
C SER A 7 9.82 -59.33 -35.84
N ILE A 8 9.07 -60.43 -35.92
CA ILE A 8 7.74 -60.52 -35.31
C ILE A 8 7.86 -60.66 -33.78
N ARG A 9 8.84 -61.43 -33.26
CA ARG A 9 9.07 -61.53 -31.81
C ARG A 9 9.66 -60.26 -31.21
N PHE A 10 10.47 -59.50 -31.96
CA PHE A 10 11.02 -58.22 -31.50
C PHE A 10 9.96 -57.11 -31.47
N CYS A 11 9.06 -57.06 -32.45
CA CYS A 11 7.91 -56.15 -32.43
C CYS A 11 6.93 -56.45 -31.30
N TYR A 12 6.66 -57.74 -31.00
CA TYR A 12 5.79 -58.10 -29.86
C TYR A 12 6.41 -57.74 -28.51
N LEU A 13 7.74 -57.85 -28.35
CA LEU A 13 8.43 -57.44 -27.12
C LEU A 13 8.47 -55.92 -26.93
N LEU A 14 8.65 -55.14 -28.01
CA LEU A 14 8.56 -53.68 -27.98
C LEU A 14 7.13 -53.17 -27.78
N ILE A 15 6.13 -53.84 -28.40
CA ILE A 15 4.72 -53.47 -28.23
C ILE A 15 4.21 -53.88 -26.84
N LEU A 16 4.61 -55.03 -26.27
CA LEU A 16 4.25 -55.37 -24.89
C LEU A 16 4.94 -54.45 -23.88
N SER A 17 6.22 -54.12 -24.07
CA SER A 17 6.92 -53.20 -23.17
C SER A 17 6.37 -51.77 -23.28
N ALA A 18 6.05 -51.29 -24.49
CA ALA A 18 5.34 -50.04 -24.72
C ALA A 18 3.90 -50.07 -24.18
N LEU A 19 3.15 -51.17 -24.33
CA LEU A 19 1.82 -51.30 -23.73
C LEU A 19 1.91 -51.35 -22.21
N THR A 20 2.91 -52.00 -21.61
CA THR A 20 3.09 -51.97 -20.15
C THR A 20 3.60 -50.63 -19.64
N LEU A 21 4.33 -49.85 -20.45
CA LEU A 21 4.68 -48.46 -20.14
C LEU A 21 3.47 -47.53 -20.30
N ILE A 22 2.61 -47.75 -21.29
CA ILE A 22 1.37 -46.98 -21.50
C ILE A 22 0.31 -47.39 -20.46
N LEU A 23 0.24 -48.66 -20.06
CA LEU A 23 -0.61 -49.13 -18.96
C LEU A 23 -0.07 -48.73 -17.59
N LYS A 24 1.25 -48.62 -17.37
CA LYS A 24 1.82 -48.02 -16.15
C LYS A 24 1.75 -46.49 -16.13
N ALA A 25 1.81 -45.84 -17.28
CA ALA A 25 1.63 -44.39 -17.41
C ALA A 25 0.13 -43.99 -17.29
N ASN A 26 -0.80 -44.86 -17.74
CA ASN A 26 -2.23 -44.65 -17.56
C ASN A 26 -2.78 -45.23 -16.25
N SER A 27 -2.10 -46.18 -15.59
CA SER A 27 -2.46 -46.63 -14.23
C SER A 27 -1.92 -45.71 -13.12
N GLY A 28 -1.21 -44.64 -13.49
CA GLY A 28 -0.82 -43.55 -12.59
C GLY A 28 -1.82 -42.40 -12.56
N PHE A 29 -2.90 -42.46 -13.34
CA PHE A 29 -4.06 -41.59 -13.16
C PHE A 29 -5.02 -42.24 -12.17
N GLY A 30 -4.63 -42.23 -10.89
CA GLY A 30 -5.61 -42.20 -9.81
C GLY A 30 -6.54 -41.02 -10.03
N ASN A 31 -7.73 -41.06 -9.44
CA ASN A 31 -8.66 -39.95 -9.54
C ASN A 31 -7.91 -38.67 -9.08
N PRO A 32 -7.90 -37.54 -9.80
CA PRO A 32 -7.11 -36.36 -9.39
C PRO A 32 -7.43 -35.87 -7.97
N LEU A 33 -8.60 -36.25 -7.46
CA LEU A 33 -9.10 -35.99 -6.11
C LEU A 33 -8.54 -36.93 -5.04
N GLU A 34 -8.01 -38.11 -5.39
CA GLU A 34 -7.41 -39.07 -4.46
C GLU A 34 -6.08 -38.58 -3.86
N ASN A 35 -5.45 -37.57 -4.46
CA ASN A 35 -4.18 -37.00 -3.97
C ASN A 35 -4.37 -35.95 -2.86
N PHE A 36 -5.60 -35.57 -2.53
CA PHE A 36 -5.90 -34.51 -1.56
C PHE A 36 -6.72 -35.05 -0.37
N PRO A 37 -6.55 -34.48 0.83
CA PRO A 37 -7.37 -34.86 1.96
C PRO A 37 -8.86 -34.54 1.72
N HIS A 38 -9.73 -35.45 2.15
CA HIS A 38 -11.18 -35.28 2.13
C HIS A 38 -11.71 -35.06 3.55
N TYR A 39 -12.32 -33.91 3.77
CA TYR A 39 -12.88 -33.46 5.03
C TYR A 39 -14.40 -33.62 5.03
N GLN A 40 -14.93 -34.41 5.95
CA GLN A 40 -16.35 -34.44 6.26
C GLN A 40 -16.56 -33.83 7.65
N ILE A 41 -17.21 -32.67 7.74
CA ILE A 41 -17.29 -31.90 8.98
C ILE A 41 -18.74 -31.60 9.34
N GLU A 42 -19.15 -31.96 10.55
CA GLU A 42 -20.34 -31.42 11.18
C GLU A 42 -19.92 -30.29 12.12
N VAL A 43 -20.51 -29.10 11.95
CA VAL A 43 -20.15 -27.92 12.73
C VAL A 43 -21.39 -27.17 13.20
N HIS A 44 -21.36 -26.73 14.46
CA HIS A 44 -22.39 -25.90 15.08
C HIS A 44 -21.80 -24.56 15.53
N TYR A 45 -22.43 -23.46 15.14
CA TYR A 45 -22.03 -22.11 15.53
C TYR A 45 -22.85 -21.55 16.68
N HIS A 46 -22.21 -21.38 17.83
CA HIS A 46 -22.74 -20.72 19.01
C HIS A 46 -22.49 -19.21 18.92
N HIS A 47 -23.49 -18.45 18.44
CA HIS A 47 -23.35 -17.02 18.11
C HIS A 47 -22.87 -16.16 19.30
N GLU A 48 -23.53 -16.27 20.45
CA GLU A 48 -23.21 -15.48 21.65
C GLU A 48 -21.81 -15.76 22.20
N GLN A 49 -21.31 -16.99 22.04
CA GLN A 49 -20.00 -17.41 22.52
C GLN A 49 -18.89 -17.19 21.49
N LYS A 50 -19.23 -16.75 20.27
CA LYS A 50 -18.32 -16.70 19.12
C LYS A 50 -17.51 -18.00 18.96
N LEU A 51 -18.21 -19.13 19.07
CA LEU A 51 -17.61 -20.47 19.16
C LEU A 51 -18.16 -21.38 18.05
N LEU A 52 -17.27 -22.08 17.37
CA LEU A 52 -17.60 -23.21 16.49
C LEU A 52 -17.27 -24.52 17.20
N GLU A 53 -18.24 -25.41 17.29
CA GLU A 53 -18.06 -26.77 17.80
C GLU A 53 -18.14 -27.74 16.64
N GLY A 54 -17.07 -28.52 16.42
CA GLY A 54 -16.90 -29.30 15.21
C GLY A 54 -16.53 -30.76 15.50
N LYS A 55 -17.06 -31.66 14.66
CA LYS A 55 -16.61 -33.04 14.52
C LYS A 55 -16.24 -33.28 13.07
N MET A 56 -14.97 -33.59 12.83
CA MET A 56 -14.38 -33.76 11.51
C MET A 56 -13.90 -35.20 11.32
N GLN A 57 -14.17 -35.75 10.15
CA GLN A 57 -13.50 -36.91 9.59
C GLN A 57 -12.55 -36.41 8.50
N VAL A 58 -11.29 -36.81 8.55
CA VAL A 58 -10.29 -36.53 7.50
C VAL A 58 -9.78 -37.83 6.93
N ARG A 59 -10.07 -38.06 5.65
CA ARG A 59 -9.50 -39.16 4.87
C ARG A 59 -8.27 -38.65 4.13
N TYR A 60 -7.22 -39.45 4.11
CA TYR A 60 -5.96 -39.12 3.45
C TYR A 60 -5.42 -40.36 2.73
N SER A 61 -4.43 -40.14 1.86
CA SER A 61 -3.83 -41.19 1.04
C SER A 61 -2.41 -41.47 1.55
N PRO A 62 -2.17 -42.60 2.25
CA PRO A 62 -0.94 -42.86 2.99
C PRO A 62 0.36 -42.73 2.19
N GLU A 63 0.32 -42.93 0.88
CA GLU A 63 1.45 -42.81 -0.03
C GLU A 63 2.04 -41.39 -0.13
N PHE A 64 1.28 -40.36 0.26
CA PHE A 64 1.72 -38.96 0.24
C PHE A 64 2.22 -38.45 1.60
N TYR A 65 2.18 -39.28 2.65
CA TYR A 65 2.51 -38.88 4.02
C TYR A 65 3.54 -39.85 4.65
N PRO A 66 4.33 -39.40 5.64
CA PRO A 66 5.26 -40.29 6.33
C PRO A 66 4.52 -41.39 7.10
N SER A 67 5.15 -42.57 7.21
CA SER A 67 4.62 -43.66 8.03
C SER A 67 4.72 -43.34 9.53
N GLY A 68 3.70 -43.68 10.30
CA GLY A 68 3.73 -43.61 11.78
C GLY A 68 3.31 -42.26 12.39
N GLU A 69 3.13 -41.20 11.60
CA GLU A 69 2.65 -39.92 12.11
C GLU A 69 1.89 -39.07 11.08
N LEU A 70 1.03 -38.18 11.57
CA LEU A 70 0.45 -37.09 10.80
C LEU A 70 0.58 -35.77 11.56
N LEU A 71 0.78 -34.68 10.80
CA LEU A 71 0.86 -33.34 11.36
C LEU A 71 -0.23 -32.45 10.78
N LEU A 72 -1.04 -31.88 11.66
CA LEU A 72 -2.08 -30.92 11.31
C LEU A 72 -1.72 -29.54 11.87
N SER A 73 -2.03 -28.50 11.12
CA SER A 73 -2.03 -27.13 11.64
C SER A 73 -3.34 -26.83 12.39
N LEU A 74 -3.22 -26.01 13.44
CA LEU A 74 -4.35 -25.46 14.19
C LEU A 74 -4.43 -23.96 13.89
N PRO A 75 -4.97 -23.55 12.73
CA PRO A 75 -4.73 -22.22 12.21
C PRO A 75 -5.28 -21.08 13.10
N MET A 76 -6.39 -21.28 13.81
CA MET A 76 -6.90 -20.26 14.74
C MET A 76 -6.01 -20.07 15.99
N ASN A 77 -5.11 -21.02 16.31
CA ASN A 77 -4.17 -20.86 17.43
C ASN A 77 -3.12 -19.78 17.19
N ARG A 78 -3.02 -19.23 15.98
CA ARG A 78 -2.22 -18.03 15.71
C ARG A 78 -2.69 -16.79 16.49
N PHE A 79 -3.90 -16.82 17.05
CA PHE A 79 -4.47 -15.77 17.90
C PHE A 79 -4.55 -16.17 19.38
N ARG A 80 -3.88 -17.25 19.79
CA ARG A 80 -4.01 -17.81 21.14
C ARG A 80 -3.46 -16.90 22.23
N THR A 81 -2.37 -16.20 21.94
CA THR A 81 -1.73 -15.23 22.81
C THR A 81 -1.08 -14.16 21.95
N LYS A 82 -0.78 -12.99 22.53
CA LYS A 82 0.10 -12.02 21.85
C LYS A 82 1.46 -12.66 21.57
N ASP A 83 2.01 -12.39 20.39
CA ASP A 83 3.34 -12.87 20.02
C ASP A 83 4.42 -12.04 20.73
N PRO A 84 5.31 -12.64 21.52
CA PRO A 84 6.41 -11.91 22.15
C PRO A 84 7.42 -11.35 21.14
N ARG A 85 7.42 -11.82 19.88
CA ARG A 85 8.33 -11.34 18.82
C ARG A 85 7.94 -9.95 18.27
N GLY A 86 6.71 -9.48 18.53
CA GLY A 86 6.20 -8.15 18.17
C GLY A 86 4.87 -8.19 17.38
N PHE A 87 4.50 -7.07 16.76
CA PHE A 87 3.23 -6.91 16.04
C PHE A 87 3.17 -7.68 14.71
N ARG A 88 1.94 -7.92 14.24
CA ARG A 88 1.66 -8.64 13.00
C ARG A 88 1.92 -7.78 11.78
N ARG A 89 2.67 -8.35 10.84
CA ARG A 89 2.91 -7.79 9.52
C ARG A 89 1.72 -8.09 8.62
N HIS A 90 1.00 -7.07 8.16
CA HIS A 90 -0.22 -7.26 7.39
C HIS A 90 0.01 -7.20 5.87
N ARG A 91 -0.61 -8.13 5.13
CA ARG A 91 -0.56 -8.23 3.65
C ARG A 91 -1.60 -7.35 2.95
N LEU A 92 -1.80 -6.15 3.46
CA LEU A 92 -2.68 -5.16 2.85
C LEU A 92 -1.87 -4.25 1.94
N VAL A 93 -2.48 -3.88 0.81
CA VAL A 93 -1.88 -2.89 -0.09
C VAL A 93 -2.29 -1.51 0.45
N PRO A 94 -1.33 -0.64 0.78
CA PRO A 94 -1.62 0.62 1.42
C PRO A 94 -2.10 1.63 0.37
N ILE A 95 -3.40 1.64 0.10
CA ILE A 95 -3.99 2.63 -0.81
C ILE A 95 -4.65 3.77 -0.05
N PHE A 96 -5.10 3.50 1.19
CA PHE A 96 -5.76 4.46 2.08
C PHE A 96 -5.09 4.54 3.42
N SER A 97 -5.07 5.76 3.96
CA SER A 97 -4.47 6.08 5.25
C SER A 97 -3.06 5.56 5.42
N LEU A 98 -2.20 5.90 4.44
CA LEU A 98 -0.77 5.60 4.44
C LEU A 98 -0.15 5.85 5.82
N GLU A 99 -0.37 7.02 6.43
CA GLU A 99 0.24 7.34 7.72
C GLU A 99 -0.39 6.59 8.90
N ARG A 100 -1.66 6.17 8.80
CA ARG A 100 -2.39 5.51 9.90
C ARG A 100 -1.84 4.12 10.21
N TYR A 101 -1.46 3.37 9.17
CA TYR A 101 -0.96 1.99 9.29
C TYR A 101 0.55 1.90 9.04
N GLU A 102 1.26 3.03 9.08
CA GLU A 102 2.64 3.14 8.60
C GLU A 102 3.67 2.42 9.48
N ASN A 103 3.31 2.13 10.73
CA ASN A 103 4.23 1.66 11.75
C ASN A 103 3.87 0.27 12.33
N ASP A 104 3.00 -0.54 11.70
CA ASP A 104 2.52 -1.84 12.22
C ASP A 104 1.93 -1.84 13.67
N LEU A 105 1.87 -0.68 14.33
CA LEU A 105 1.35 -0.48 15.69
C LEU A 105 -0.17 -0.70 15.76
N GLU A 106 -0.83 -0.52 14.62
CA GLU A 106 -2.25 -0.76 14.45
C GLU A 106 -2.46 -1.84 13.39
N ASP A 107 -3.24 -2.85 13.77
CA ASP A 107 -3.65 -3.88 12.84
C ASP A 107 -5.06 -3.57 12.29
N PRO A 108 -5.19 -3.22 11.00
CA PRO A 108 -6.47 -2.92 10.38
C PRO A 108 -7.48 -4.09 10.40
N LEU A 109 -7.03 -5.33 10.59
CA LEU A 109 -7.92 -6.49 10.71
C LEU A 109 -8.45 -6.69 12.13
N PHE A 110 -7.81 -6.06 13.14
CA PHE A 110 -8.22 -6.02 14.56
C PHE A 110 -8.68 -4.61 14.96
N PRO A 111 -9.90 -4.19 14.59
CA PRO A 111 -10.40 -2.83 14.83
C PRO A 111 -10.48 -2.45 16.32
N GLU A 112 -10.58 -3.43 17.22
CA GLU A 112 -10.63 -3.24 18.68
C GLU A 112 -9.29 -3.59 19.37
N GLY A 113 -8.25 -3.91 18.60
CA GLY A 113 -6.99 -4.46 19.08
C GLY A 113 -7.00 -5.99 19.21
N PHE A 114 -5.89 -6.56 19.69
CA PHE A 114 -5.73 -8.01 19.80
C PHE A 114 -6.86 -8.66 20.60
N SER A 115 -7.49 -9.66 19.98
CA SER A 115 -8.50 -10.51 20.59
C SER A 115 -8.02 -11.96 20.54
N GLU A 116 -8.16 -12.67 21.66
CA GLU A 116 -7.80 -14.08 21.73
C GLU A 116 -8.73 -14.95 20.88
N GLY A 117 -8.16 -15.99 20.27
CA GLY A 117 -8.85 -17.03 19.52
C GLY A 117 -8.06 -18.33 19.57
N GLY A 118 -8.66 -19.44 19.14
CA GLY A 118 -7.93 -20.72 19.13
C GLY A 118 -8.78 -21.95 18.86
N ILE A 119 -8.12 -23.03 18.48
CA ILE A 119 -8.67 -24.38 18.35
C ILE A 119 -8.20 -25.22 19.54
N ASN A 120 -9.16 -25.77 20.28
CA ASN A 120 -8.96 -26.80 21.28
C ASN A 120 -9.38 -28.15 20.71
N VAL A 121 -8.43 -29.09 20.65
CA VAL A 121 -8.66 -30.48 20.25
C VAL A 121 -9.17 -31.26 21.46
N LEU A 122 -10.35 -31.86 21.32
CA LEU A 122 -11.03 -32.61 22.39
C LEU A 122 -10.69 -34.10 22.33
N SER A 123 -10.65 -34.68 21.14
CA SER A 123 -10.25 -36.06 20.92
C SER A 123 -9.75 -36.30 19.50
N VAL A 124 -8.88 -37.28 19.33
CA VAL A 124 -8.43 -37.81 18.03
C VAL A 124 -8.59 -39.33 18.06
N LYS A 125 -9.30 -39.87 17.07
CA LYS A 125 -9.62 -41.30 16.95
C LYS A 125 -9.35 -41.80 15.53
N ASP A 126 -9.17 -43.10 15.37
CA ASP A 126 -9.20 -43.75 14.06
C ASP A 126 -10.65 -44.03 13.59
N ALA A 127 -10.79 -44.59 12.38
CA ALA A 127 -12.08 -44.97 11.79
C ALA A 127 -12.89 -45.95 12.66
N SER A 128 -12.22 -46.82 13.42
CA SER A 128 -12.85 -47.78 14.34
C SER A 128 -13.36 -47.13 15.64
N GLY A 129 -13.02 -45.87 15.86
CA GLY A 129 -13.36 -45.11 17.07
C GLY A 129 -12.35 -45.29 18.22
N LYS A 130 -11.21 -45.93 17.99
CA LYS A 130 -10.14 -46.09 18.99
C LYS A 130 -9.38 -44.77 19.11
N ASN A 131 -9.10 -44.36 20.35
CA ASN A 131 -8.31 -43.15 20.61
C ASN A 131 -6.86 -43.32 20.13
N LEU A 132 -6.34 -42.28 19.50
CA LEU A 132 -4.95 -42.17 19.06
C LEU A 132 -4.19 -41.21 19.97
N ASP A 133 -2.91 -41.49 20.19
CA ASP A 133 -2.03 -40.59 20.93
C ASP A 133 -1.72 -39.35 20.10
N TYR A 134 -1.84 -38.17 20.71
CA TYR A 134 -1.54 -36.91 20.06
C TYR A 134 -0.90 -35.90 21.01
N HIS A 135 -0.14 -34.96 20.44
CA HIS A 135 0.52 -33.89 21.16
C HIS A 135 0.30 -32.55 20.45
N LEU A 136 0.18 -31.48 21.25
CA LEU A 136 0.16 -30.12 20.74
C LEU A 136 1.58 -29.55 20.77
N GLU A 137 2.03 -29.02 19.65
CA GLU A 137 3.38 -28.48 19.48
C GLU A 137 3.32 -26.99 19.13
N SER A 138 4.37 -26.26 19.50
CA SER A 138 4.54 -24.88 19.05
C SER A 138 4.88 -24.85 17.55
N ASN A 139 4.41 -23.82 16.85
CA ASN A 139 4.81 -23.57 15.46
C ASN A 139 5.74 -22.34 15.38
N PRO A 140 7.07 -22.50 15.46
CA PRO A 140 7.99 -21.37 15.36
C PRO A 140 8.07 -20.77 13.95
N ASP A 141 7.64 -21.53 12.93
CA ASP A 141 7.75 -21.17 11.51
C ASP A 141 6.69 -20.14 11.07
N LEU A 142 5.69 -19.88 11.92
CA LEU A 142 4.70 -18.83 11.69
C LEU A 142 5.36 -17.44 11.69
N GLU A 143 4.87 -16.58 10.81
CA GLU A 143 5.30 -15.19 10.70
C GLU A 143 5.20 -14.43 12.03
N LYS A 144 6.07 -13.42 12.21
CA LYS A 144 6.04 -12.51 13.35
C LYS A 144 4.65 -11.86 13.51
N GLY A 145 4.18 -11.84 14.75
CA GLY A 145 2.88 -11.32 15.17
C GLY A 145 1.78 -12.38 15.27
N TYR A 146 2.08 -13.63 14.95
CA TYR A 146 1.22 -14.77 15.24
C TYR A 146 1.73 -15.57 16.44
N SER A 147 0.81 -16.01 17.30
CA SER A 147 1.15 -16.91 18.41
C SER A 147 1.74 -18.21 17.89
N GLN A 148 2.87 -18.61 18.48
CA GLN A 148 3.48 -19.91 18.21
C GLN A 148 2.87 -21.02 19.08
N LEU A 149 2.08 -20.68 20.09
CA LEU A 149 1.64 -21.62 21.12
C LEU A 149 0.60 -22.61 20.58
N HIS A 150 0.92 -23.91 20.67
CA HIS A 150 0.04 -25.00 20.24
C HIS A 150 -0.46 -24.84 18.79
N GLY A 151 0.40 -24.34 17.90
CA GLY A 151 0.06 -24.13 16.48
C GLY A 151 -0.08 -25.42 15.66
N LEU A 152 0.42 -26.55 16.18
CA LEU A 152 0.45 -27.84 15.50
C LEU A 152 -0.17 -28.95 16.37
N LEU A 153 -0.79 -29.92 15.70
CA LEU A 153 -1.31 -31.15 16.27
C LEU A 153 -0.57 -32.33 15.61
N ARG A 154 0.29 -33.01 16.36
CA ARG A 154 0.95 -34.24 15.93
C ARG A 154 0.13 -35.44 16.40
N VAL A 155 -0.22 -36.33 15.48
CA VAL A 155 -0.96 -37.56 15.74
C VAL A 155 -0.05 -38.75 15.46
N MET A 156 0.10 -39.64 16.43
CA MET A 156 0.89 -40.87 16.27
C MET A 156 0.00 -41.99 15.69
N LEU A 157 0.48 -42.65 14.65
CA LEU A 157 -0.23 -43.72 13.97
C LEU A 157 0.36 -45.09 14.36
N PRO A 158 -0.44 -46.04 14.87
CA PRO A 158 -0.01 -47.42 14.97
C PRO A 158 0.08 -48.01 13.54
N ASP A 159 1.27 -48.42 13.11
CA ASP A 159 1.56 -48.92 11.77
C ASP A 159 0.51 -49.92 11.22
N PRO A 160 0.19 -49.79 9.92
CA PRO A 160 -0.69 -48.79 9.35
C PRO A 160 -2.16 -48.98 9.78
N LEU A 161 -2.93 -47.89 9.81
CA LEU A 161 -4.38 -47.97 10.01
C LEU A 161 -5.05 -48.78 8.90
N GLU A 162 -6.01 -49.65 9.26
CA GLU A 162 -6.81 -50.43 8.29
C GLU A 162 -7.59 -49.52 7.32
N GLU A 163 -8.05 -48.37 7.81
CA GLU A 163 -8.63 -47.29 7.01
C GLU A 163 -7.87 -45.98 7.30
N PRO A 164 -7.33 -45.28 6.27
CA PRO A 164 -6.57 -44.04 6.45
C PRO A 164 -7.50 -42.84 6.68
N GLU A 165 -8.19 -42.87 7.83
CA GLU A 165 -9.14 -41.87 8.28
C GLU A 165 -8.90 -41.51 9.75
N LEU A 166 -8.96 -40.21 10.08
CA LEU A 166 -8.97 -39.70 11.44
C LEU A 166 -10.30 -39.02 11.76
N ILE A 167 -10.79 -39.23 12.98
CA ILE A 167 -11.94 -38.53 13.55
C ILE A 167 -11.43 -37.56 14.62
N ILE A 168 -11.68 -36.27 14.44
CA ILE A 168 -11.23 -35.19 15.33
C ILE A 168 -12.43 -34.39 15.83
N GLU A 169 -12.57 -34.29 17.15
CA GLU A 169 -13.55 -33.43 17.80
C GLU A 169 -12.83 -32.18 18.33
N PHE A 170 -13.36 -30.98 18.05
CA PHE A 170 -12.70 -29.73 18.37
C PHE A 170 -13.65 -28.57 18.67
N LYS A 171 -13.12 -27.53 19.31
CA LYS A 171 -13.78 -26.25 19.58
C LYS A 171 -12.91 -25.10 19.09
N THR A 172 -13.47 -24.23 18.26
CA THR A 172 -12.78 -23.07 17.69
C THR A 172 -13.39 -21.77 18.21
N PHE A 173 -12.65 -21.06 19.05
CA PHE A 173 -12.98 -19.73 19.56
C PHE A 173 -12.56 -18.68 18.55
N LEU A 174 -13.51 -17.84 18.14
CA LEU A 174 -13.32 -16.83 17.11
C LEU A 174 -12.97 -15.48 17.75
N PRO A 175 -11.85 -14.84 17.36
CA PRO A 175 -11.50 -13.52 17.85
C PRO A 175 -12.43 -12.41 17.30
N VAL A 176 -12.34 -11.21 17.86
CA VAL A 176 -12.82 -9.98 17.21
C VAL A 176 -11.86 -9.63 16.07
N HIS A 177 -12.19 -10.10 14.87
CA HIS A 177 -11.33 -9.96 13.68
C HIS A 177 -12.20 -9.86 12.42
N THR A 178 -11.75 -9.07 11.45
CA THR A 178 -12.51 -8.73 10.24
C THR A 178 -12.77 -9.92 9.30
N LEU A 179 -11.80 -10.83 9.17
CA LEU A 179 -11.82 -11.89 8.15
C LEU A 179 -11.75 -13.32 8.73
N GLU A 180 -11.54 -13.44 10.03
CA GLU A 180 -11.33 -14.74 10.71
C GLU A 180 -11.92 -14.72 12.12
N GLY A 181 -13.04 -14.03 12.27
CA GLY A 181 -13.61 -13.69 13.56
C GLY A 181 -15.06 -13.27 13.49
N GLY A 182 -15.55 -12.79 14.64
CA GLY A 182 -16.89 -12.22 14.78
C GLY A 182 -16.84 -10.73 15.09
N LEU A 183 -17.41 -9.90 14.20
CA LEU A 183 -17.45 -8.45 14.29
C LEU A 183 -18.86 -7.93 13.94
N ASN A 184 -19.43 -7.04 14.78
CA ASN A 184 -20.73 -6.38 14.57
C ASN A 184 -21.88 -7.32 14.15
N GLY A 185 -21.95 -8.51 14.77
CA GLY A 185 -22.98 -9.52 14.51
C GLY A 185 -22.73 -10.41 13.29
N SER A 186 -21.67 -10.16 12.52
CA SER A 186 -21.25 -10.99 11.40
C SER A 186 -20.07 -11.88 11.78
N MET A 187 -20.03 -13.08 11.24
CA MET A 187 -18.93 -14.04 11.36
C MET A 187 -18.33 -14.29 9.98
N ILE A 188 -17.01 -14.20 9.85
CA ILE A 188 -16.27 -14.60 8.64
C ILE A 188 -15.08 -15.42 9.08
N THR A 189 -14.93 -16.63 8.56
CA THR A 189 -13.73 -17.45 8.81
C THR A 189 -13.52 -18.52 7.73
N SER A 190 -12.27 -18.73 7.33
CA SER A 190 -11.89 -19.83 6.41
C SER A 190 -10.98 -20.87 7.06
N ASN A 191 -10.44 -20.54 8.23
CA ASN A 191 -9.36 -21.25 8.91
C ASN A 191 -9.83 -21.76 10.28
N TRP A 192 -10.97 -22.44 10.31
CA TRP A 192 -11.71 -22.72 11.53
C TRP A 192 -11.59 -24.16 12.03
N HIS A 193 -10.92 -25.06 11.30
CA HIS A 193 -10.74 -26.46 11.66
C HIS A 193 -9.26 -26.89 11.62
N PRO A 194 -8.87 -28.00 12.29
CA PRO A 194 -7.55 -28.60 12.10
C PRO A 194 -7.32 -28.98 10.63
N SER A 195 -6.22 -28.54 10.04
CA SER A 195 -5.92 -28.76 8.61
C SER A 195 -4.67 -29.62 8.45
N LEU A 196 -4.76 -30.69 7.67
CA LEU A 196 -3.62 -31.58 7.40
C LEU A 196 -2.56 -30.82 6.60
N LEU A 197 -1.31 -30.87 7.06
CA LEU A 197 -0.20 -30.19 6.38
C LEU A 197 0.32 -31.01 5.21
N ASN A 198 0.87 -30.35 4.20
CA ASN A 198 1.56 -31.02 3.11
C ASN A 198 2.92 -31.58 3.55
N TRP A 199 3.32 -32.70 2.95
CA TRP A 199 4.63 -33.34 3.10
C TRP A 199 5.38 -33.29 1.77
N ASP A 200 6.60 -32.77 1.76
CA ASP A 200 7.40 -32.60 0.52
C ASP A 200 8.25 -33.83 0.15
N GLY A 201 8.12 -34.93 0.90
CA GLY A 201 8.95 -36.12 0.79
C GLY A 201 10.10 -36.18 1.80
N ARG A 202 10.44 -35.06 2.46
CA ARG A 202 11.54 -34.94 3.43
C ARG A 202 11.13 -34.29 4.74
N GLN A 203 10.21 -33.32 4.70
CA GLN A 203 9.77 -32.55 5.85
C GLN A 203 8.31 -32.07 5.69
N TRP A 204 7.70 -31.75 6.83
CA TRP A 204 6.39 -31.11 6.89
C TRP A 204 6.50 -29.62 6.55
N ILE A 205 5.62 -29.13 5.68
CA ILE A 205 5.54 -27.71 5.33
C ILE A 205 4.70 -26.98 6.40
N LYS A 206 5.36 -26.17 7.23
CA LYS A 206 4.79 -25.56 8.46
C LYS A 206 4.72 -24.03 8.43
N ASP A 207 5.14 -23.42 7.32
CA ASP A 207 5.29 -21.96 7.14
C ASP A 207 3.99 -21.14 7.26
N GLY A 208 2.83 -21.78 7.03
CA GLY A 208 1.53 -21.13 6.99
C GLY A 208 1.27 -20.29 5.72
N ASN A 209 2.19 -20.27 4.76
CA ASN A 209 2.11 -19.53 3.49
C ASN A 209 1.81 -20.44 2.30
N THR A 210 2.26 -21.69 2.38
CA THR A 210 1.96 -22.71 1.37
C THR A 210 0.53 -23.21 1.57
N PRO A 211 -0.33 -23.20 0.53
CA PRO A 211 -1.71 -23.68 0.66
C PRO A 211 -1.77 -25.20 0.91
N ASN A 212 -2.67 -25.63 1.79
CA ASN A 212 -2.97 -27.04 2.07
C ASN A 212 -4.36 -27.39 1.51
N PRO A 213 -4.49 -27.63 0.20
CA PRO A 213 -5.77 -27.83 -0.44
C PRO A 213 -6.43 -29.16 -0.05
N GLY A 214 -7.77 -29.18 -0.05
CA GLY A 214 -8.56 -30.36 0.27
C GLY A 214 -9.91 -30.36 -0.39
N THR A 215 -10.74 -31.35 -0.08
CA THR A 215 -12.16 -31.35 -0.46
C THR A 215 -13.04 -31.42 0.78
N TRP A 216 -14.23 -30.83 0.74
CA TRP A 216 -15.11 -30.69 1.89
C TRP A 216 -16.52 -31.21 1.62
N ARG A 217 -17.11 -31.81 2.65
CA ARG A 217 -18.55 -32.04 2.82
C ARG A 217 -18.93 -31.54 4.21
N VAL A 218 -19.68 -30.44 4.27
CA VAL A 218 -19.96 -29.74 5.54
C VAL A 218 -21.44 -29.81 5.87
N THR A 219 -21.75 -30.18 7.11
CA THR A 219 -23.07 -30.01 7.72
C THR A 219 -23.01 -28.85 8.70
N TRP A 220 -23.80 -27.81 8.45
CA TRP A 220 -23.84 -26.58 9.23
C TRP A 220 -25.08 -26.53 10.11
N SER A 221 -24.96 -25.92 11.28
CA SER A 221 -26.09 -25.42 12.08
C SER A 221 -25.63 -24.22 12.91
N SER A 222 -26.57 -23.39 13.37
CA SER A 222 -26.25 -22.24 14.23
C SER A 222 -27.29 -22.05 15.32
N SER A 223 -26.88 -21.51 16.47
CA SER A 223 -27.77 -21.12 17.57
C SER A 223 -28.68 -19.93 17.24
N LYS A 224 -28.49 -19.26 16.09
CA LYS A 224 -29.26 -18.09 15.66
C LYS A 224 -29.68 -18.26 14.20
N ALA A 225 -30.83 -17.69 13.83
CA ALA A 225 -31.27 -17.66 12.45
C ALA A 225 -30.51 -16.58 11.66
N GLY A 226 -30.23 -16.82 10.38
CA GLY A 226 -29.51 -15.86 9.55
C GLY A 226 -29.07 -16.41 8.20
N THR A 227 -28.33 -15.61 7.45
CA THR A 227 -27.84 -15.98 6.12
C THR A 227 -26.46 -16.60 6.24
N LEU A 228 -26.31 -17.84 5.74
CA LEU A 228 -25.02 -18.51 5.58
C LEU A 228 -24.56 -18.37 4.12
N ILE A 229 -23.34 -17.92 3.91
CA ILE A 229 -22.69 -17.83 2.60
C ILE A 229 -21.40 -18.65 2.64
N THR A 230 -21.24 -19.55 1.67
CA THR A 230 -20.03 -20.34 1.47
C THR A 230 -19.62 -20.30 0.00
N SER A 231 -18.48 -20.91 -0.32
CA SER A 231 -18.06 -21.02 -1.72
C SER A 231 -19.01 -21.85 -2.59
N LEU A 232 -19.71 -22.82 -2.01
CA LEU A 232 -20.57 -23.75 -2.77
C LEU A 232 -22.00 -23.24 -2.89
N SER A 233 -22.58 -22.80 -1.77
CA SER A 233 -23.97 -22.35 -1.71
C SER A 233 -24.15 -21.19 -0.74
N ALA A 234 -25.27 -20.48 -0.90
CA ALA A 234 -25.76 -19.49 0.04
C ALA A 234 -27.19 -19.85 0.44
N HIS A 235 -27.51 -19.67 1.71
CA HIS A 235 -28.81 -20.02 2.30
C HIS A 235 -29.29 -18.85 3.14
N GLN A 236 -30.33 -18.16 2.68
CA GLN A 236 -30.91 -17.01 3.37
C GLN A 236 -31.85 -17.45 4.48
N GLU A 237 -31.88 -16.66 5.56
CA GLU A 237 -32.84 -16.83 6.67
C GLU A 237 -32.91 -18.26 7.23
N HIS A 238 -31.77 -18.97 7.23
CA HIS A 238 -31.68 -20.34 7.75
C HIS A 238 -32.08 -20.38 9.22
N PRO A 239 -33.02 -21.26 9.64
CA PRO A 239 -33.52 -21.31 11.01
C PRO A 239 -32.45 -21.69 12.06
N ALA A 240 -32.64 -21.18 13.28
CA ALA A 240 -31.80 -21.56 14.42
C ALA A 240 -31.95 -23.05 14.76
N GLY A 241 -30.83 -23.74 14.98
CA GLY A 241 -30.77 -25.14 15.40
C GLY A 241 -30.97 -26.18 14.29
N GLU A 242 -31.46 -25.78 13.11
CA GLU A 242 -31.69 -26.71 12.01
C GLU A 242 -30.37 -27.10 11.31
N LYS A 243 -30.22 -28.39 10.98
CA LYS A 243 -29.05 -28.89 10.27
C LYS A 243 -29.21 -28.67 8.77
N LEU A 244 -28.17 -28.10 8.16
CA LEU A 244 -28.07 -27.82 6.74
C LEU A 244 -26.90 -28.61 6.15
N ILE A 245 -27.20 -29.52 5.22
CA ILE A 245 -26.16 -30.28 4.50
C ILE A 245 -25.77 -29.47 3.27
N LEU A 246 -24.52 -29.02 3.22
CA LEU A 246 -23.99 -28.27 2.09
C LEU A 246 -23.57 -29.23 0.97
N PRO A 247 -23.58 -28.77 -0.31
CA PRO A 247 -23.02 -29.54 -1.41
C PRO A 247 -21.57 -29.96 -1.14
N GLN A 248 -21.13 -31.06 -1.76
CA GLN A 248 -19.73 -31.48 -1.67
C GLN A 248 -18.89 -30.70 -2.69
N THR A 249 -17.64 -30.37 -2.34
CA THR A 249 -16.68 -29.82 -3.31
C THR A 249 -16.26 -30.87 -4.33
N HIS A 250 -16.35 -30.56 -5.62
CA HIS A 250 -15.92 -31.46 -6.71
C HIS A 250 -14.47 -31.25 -7.17
N PHE A 251 -13.78 -30.26 -6.63
CA PHE A 251 -12.37 -29.94 -6.89
C PHE A 251 -11.73 -29.40 -5.62
N PRO A 252 -10.39 -29.49 -5.49
CA PRO A 252 -9.71 -29.02 -4.29
C PRO A 252 -9.81 -27.50 -4.11
N LEU A 253 -10.15 -27.04 -2.90
CA LEU A 253 -10.09 -25.63 -2.49
C LEU A 253 -8.92 -25.43 -1.53
N LYS A 254 -8.43 -24.19 -1.38
CA LYS A 254 -7.39 -23.86 -0.38
C LYS A 254 -7.94 -23.83 1.04
N SER A 255 -9.22 -23.49 1.18
CA SER A 255 -9.91 -23.34 2.47
C SER A 255 -11.43 -23.37 2.26
N PHE A 256 -12.18 -23.58 3.33
CA PHE A 256 -13.65 -23.59 3.32
C PHE A 256 -14.21 -22.38 4.09
N PRO A 257 -14.55 -21.26 3.40
CA PRO A 257 -15.08 -20.08 4.06
C PRO A 257 -16.50 -20.29 4.58
N LEU A 258 -16.72 -19.83 5.81
CA LEU A 258 -18.02 -19.70 6.46
C LEU A 258 -18.27 -18.21 6.73
N ILE A 259 -19.30 -17.66 6.09
CA ILE A 259 -19.78 -16.31 6.34
C ILE A 259 -21.20 -16.39 6.85
N PHE A 260 -21.47 -15.80 8.02
CA PHE A 260 -22.79 -15.85 8.63
C PHE A 260 -23.18 -14.49 9.22
N SER A 261 -24.39 -14.02 8.90
CA SER A 261 -24.98 -12.81 9.51
C SER A 261 -26.49 -12.80 9.32
N ASP A 262 -27.22 -12.22 10.27
CA ASP A 262 -28.66 -11.94 10.16
C ASP A 262 -28.96 -10.62 9.43
N ARG A 263 -27.92 -9.86 9.06
CA ARG A 263 -28.04 -8.54 8.42
C ARG A 263 -27.96 -8.55 6.89
N TYR A 264 -27.56 -9.67 6.29
CA TYR A 264 -27.42 -9.76 4.83
C TYR A 264 -28.77 -9.73 4.13
N GLN A 265 -28.81 -8.98 3.03
CA GLN A 265 -29.85 -9.05 2.01
C GLN A 265 -29.22 -9.44 0.68
N LEU A 266 -29.93 -10.28 -0.08
CA LEU A 266 -29.58 -10.57 -1.47
C LEU A 266 -30.14 -9.44 -2.34
N LEU A 267 -29.30 -8.89 -3.19
CA LEU A 267 -29.70 -7.92 -4.19
C LEU A 267 -30.77 -8.55 -5.09
N SER A 268 -31.99 -8.02 -5.04
CA SER A 268 -33.09 -8.49 -5.88
C SER A 268 -32.80 -8.09 -7.33
N GLN A 269 -32.59 -9.06 -8.21
CA GLN A 269 -32.59 -8.79 -9.64
C GLN A 269 -34.04 -8.40 -10.00
N GLY A 270 -34.28 -7.11 -10.28
CA GLY A 270 -35.53 -6.70 -10.91
C GLY A 270 -35.68 -7.44 -12.24
N ASP A 271 -36.92 -7.72 -12.64
CA ASP A 271 -37.33 -8.32 -13.92
C ASP A 271 -36.94 -7.49 -15.18
N ASP A 272 -35.85 -6.71 -15.14
CA ASP A 272 -35.27 -6.06 -16.31
C ASP A 272 -34.22 -6.97 -16.95
N GLN A 273 -34.69 -8.07 -17.54
CA GLN A 273 -34.07 -8.62 -18.75
C GLN A 273 -34.32 -7.68 -19.95
N THR A 274 -34.07 -6.38 -19.80
CA THR A 274 -33.73 -5.57 -20.96
C THR A 274 -32.25 -5.79 -21.22
N GLU A 275 -32.00 -6.75 -22.11
CA GLU A 275 -30.81 -6.76 -22.94
C GLU A 275 -30.39 -5.31 -23.27
N PRO A 276 -29.08 -4.97 -23.20
CA PRO A 276 -28.62 -3.74 -23.80
C PRO A 276 -29.00 -3.79 -25.28
N GLN A 277 -30.00 -3.02 -25.70
CA GLN A 277 -30.29 -2.81 -27.12
C GLN A 277 -29.08 -2.11 -27.72
N GLY A 278 -28.23 -2.88 -28.40
CA GLY A 278 -26.99 -2.41 -29.00
C GLY A 278 -26.24 -3.52 -29.73
N GLU A 279 -26.79 -3.90 -30.89
CA GLU A 279 -26.19 -4.68 -31.99
C GLU A 279 -25.91 -6.17 -31.74
N ALA A 280 -26.60 -6.99 -32.55
CA ALA A 280 -26.57 -8.44 -32.55
C ALA A 280 -25.17 -9.03 -32.76
N LEU A 281 -24.75 -9.86 -31.82
CA LEU A 281 -23.83 -10.97 -32.06
C LEU A 281 -24.59 -12.26 -31.74
N GLU A 282 -25.19 -12.84 -32.78
CA GLU A 282 -25.47 -14.27 -32.80
C GLU A 282 -24.11 -14.99 -32.76
N ASP A 283 -23.71 -15.49 -31.60
CA ASP A 283 -22.84 -16.66 -31.59
C ASP A 283 -23.28 -17.66 -30.52
N ARG A 284 -23.14 -18.93 -30.89
CA ARG A 284 -23.81 -20.09 -30.33
C ARG A 284 -23.45 -20.31 -28.85
N ASN A 285 -24.49 -20.34 -28.01
CA ASN A 285 -24.40 -20.79 -26.61
C ASN A 285 -23.84 -22.21 -26.51
N ASP A 286 -22.60 -22.34 -26.03
CA ASP A 286 -22.15 -23.54 -25.31
C ASP A 286 -22.59 -23.38 -23.85
N PRO A 287 -23.53 -24.19 -23.32
CA PRO A 287 -24.03 -24.08 -21.95
C PRO A 287 -22.96 -24.30 -20.86
N LYS A 288 -21.72 -24.64 -21.23
CA LYS A 288 -20.57 -24.78 -20.32
C LYS A 288 -19.90 -23.46 -19.93
N ASP A 289 -20.33 -22.33 -20.49
CA ASP A 289 -19.62 -21.04 -20.35
C ASP A 289 -20.46 -19.96 -19.64
N SER A 290 -21.51 -20.35 -18.91
CA SER A 290 -22.35 -19.45 -18.10
C SER A 290 -21.94 -19.46 -16.63
N TYR A 291 -21.90 -18.29 -15.99
CA TYR A 291 -21.71 -18.14 -14.54
C TYR A 291 -22.93 -17.46 -13.89
N HIS A 292 -23.11 -17.69 -12.60
CA HIS A 292 -24.13 -17.03 -11.79
C HIS A 292 -23.47 -16.04 -10.81
N LEU A 293 -24.00 -14.82 -10.72
CA LEU A 293 -23.50 -13.77 -9.84
C LEU A 293 -24.54 -13.41 -8.78
N GLU A 294 -24.17 -13.54 -7.52
CA GLU A 294 -25.00 -13.14 -6.37
C GLU A 294 -24.33 -11.98 -5.64
N SER A 295 -25.12 -11.09 -5.05
CA SER A 295 -24.57 -9.97 -4.27
C SER A 295 -25.32 -9.83 -2.95
N PHE A 296 -24.58 -10.05 -1.86
CA PHE A 296 -25.04 -9.95 -0.50
C PHE A 296 -24.53 -8.65 0.11
N HIS A 297 -25.44 -7.77 0.50
CA HIS A 297 -25.11 -6.47 1.07
C HIS A 297 -25.85 -6.25 2.40
N PHE A 298 -25.41 -5.25 3.15
CA PHE A 298 -26.18 -4.76 4.30
C PHE A 298 -27.29 -3.82 3.83
N ARG A 299 -28.37 -3.72 4.61
CA ARG A 299 -29.62 -3.04 4.24
C ARG A 299 -29.46 -1.56 3.85
N ASP A 300 -28.38 -0.91 4.27
CA ASP A 300 -28.21 0.54 4.20
C ASP A 300 -27.75 1.06 2.82
N TYR A 301 -27.26 0.20 1.91
CA TYR A 301 -26.59 0.64 0.66
C TYR A 301 -27.01 -0.14 -0.61
N PRO A 302 -28.31 -0.26 -0.94
CA PRO A 302 -28.77 -1.05 -2.09
C PRO A 302 -28.26 -0.53 -3.45
N ASP A 303 -28.34 0.78 -3.72
CA ASP A 303 -27.91 1.38 -5.01
C ASP A 303 -26.43 1.13 -5.29
N ARG A 304 -25.62 1.24 -4.25
CA ARG A 304 -24.18 1.00 -4.33
C ARG A 304 -23.86 -0.49 -4.49
N ALA A 305 -24.65 -1.36 -3.87
CA ALA A 305 -24.52 -2.81 -4.07
C ALA A 305 -24.85 -3.20 -5.52
N ASP A 306 -25.88 -2.61 -6.11
CA ASP A 306 -26.22 -2.80 -7.53
C ASP A 306 -25.08 -2.33 -8.46
N LEU A 307 -24.55 -1.13 -8.21
CA LEU A 307 -23.45 -0.60 -9.03
C LEU A 307 -22.19 -1.48 -8.95
N ILE A 308 -21.84 -1.96 -7.75
CA ILE A 308 -20.73 -2.91 -7.55
C ILE A 308 -21.01 -4.24 -8.26
N HIS A 309 -22.24 -4.76 -8.18
CA HIS A 309 -22.66 -5.98 -8.88
C HIS A 309 -22.42 -5.85 -10.40
N GLN A 310 -22.86 -4.74 -11.00
CA GLN A 310 -22.65 -4.44 -12.41
C GLN A 310 -21.15 -4.34 -12.76
N TRP A 311 -20.34 -3.71 -11.91
CA TRP A 311 -18.89 -3.62 -12.13
C TRP A 311 -18.21 -4.99 -12.13
N VAL A 312 -18.57 -5.87 -11.20
CA VAL A 312 -18.05 -7.24 -11.14
C VAL A 312 -18.46 -8.04 -12.37
N SER A 313 -19.73 -7.96 -12.78
CA SER A 313 -20.21 -8.61 -14.00
C SER A 313 -19.44 -8.15 -15.24
N ARG A 314 -19.25 -6.83 -15.41
CA ARG A 314 -18.49 -6.25 -16.51
C ARG A 314 -17.01 -6.63 -16.48
N PHE A 315 -16.39 -6.74 -15.31
CA PHE A 315 -15.00 -7.17 -15.18
C PHE A 315 -14.82 -8.60 -15.70
N ILE A 316 -15.76 -9.50 -15.39
CA ILE A 316 -15.71 -10.89 -15.85
C ILE A 316 -15.80 -10.94 -17.38
N SER A 317 -16.76 -10.23 -17.98
CA SER A 317 -16.87 -10.13 -19.45
C SER A 317 -15.61 -9.52 -20.08
N PHE A 318 -15.07 -8.47 -19.48
CA PHE A 318 -13.83 -7.83 -19.89
C PHE A 318 -12.65 -8.81 -19.96
N THR A 319 -12.43 -9.63 -18.93
CA THR A 319 -11.32 -10.59 -18.92
C THR A 319 -11.45 -11.67 -19.98
N LYS A 320 -12.68 -12.08 -20.31
CA LYS A 320 -12.96 -13.02 -21.39
C LYS A 320 -12.69 -12.39 -22.75
N GLU A 321 -13.23 -11.20 -23.00
CA GLU A 321 -13.12 -10.49 -24.28
C GLU A 321 -11.68 -10.06 -24.59
N GLN A 322 -10.97 -9.48 -23.63
CA GLN A 322 -9.63 -8.92 -23.85
C GLN A 322 -8.51 -9.96 -23.71
N TYR A 323 -8.68 -10.95 -22.84
CA TYR A 323 -7.60 -11.88 -22.47
C TYR A 323 -7.96 -13.35 -22.71
N GLY A 324 -9.17 -13.67 -23.20
CA GLY A 324 -9.57 -15.05 -23.47
C GLY A 324 -9.72 -15.91 -22.21
N LEU A 325 -9.86 -15.30 -21.03
CA LEU A 325 -9.92 -16.07 -19.78
C LEU A 325 -11.27 -16.78 -19.65
N LYS A 326 -11.22 -18.09 -19.43
CA LYS A 326 -12.39 -18.90 -19.08
C LYS A 326 -12.93 -18.51 -17.72
N HIS A 327 -14.24 -18.69 -17.52
CA HIS A 327 -14.86 -18.43 -16.22
C HIS A 327 -14.23 -19.33 -15.14
N PRO A 328 -13.72 -18.75 -14.04
CA PRO A 328 -12.99 -19.50 -13.03
C PRO A 328 -13.96 -20.26 -12.13
N TRP A 329 -15.19 -19.76 -11.96
CA TRP A 329 -16.17 -20.32 -11.03
C TRP A 329 -17.55 -20.30 -11.66
N GLU A 330 -18.34 -21.35 -11.43
CA GLU A 330 -19.74 -21.42 -11.87
C GLU A 330 -20.62 -20.41 -11.12
N ASN A 331 -20.31 -20.18 -9.85
CA ASN A 331 -20.98 -19.20 -8.99
C ASN A 331 -19.95 -18.21 -8.48
N ILE A 332 -20.24 -16.93 -8.53
CA ILE A 332 -19.43 -15.84 -7.95
C ILE A 332 -20.33 -15.05 -7.01
N ARG A 333 -19.81 -14.71 -5.83
CA ARG A 333 -20.59 -13.99 -4.81
C ARG A 333 -19.86 -12.76 -4.36
N VAL A 334 -20.52 -11.60 -4.45
CA VAL A 334 -20.06 -10.37 -3.84
C VAL A 334 -20.65 -10.29 -2.44
N VAL A 335 -19.83 -10.03 -1.43
CA VAL A 335 -20.27 -10.01 -0.03
C VAL A 335 -19.75 -8.75 0.65
N ALA A 336 -20.64 -7.94 1.21
CA ALA A 336 -20.27 -6.81 2.05
C ALA A 336 -19.63 -7.27 3.38
N VAL A 337 -18.55 -6.61 3.79
CA VAL A 337 -17.79 -6.95 5.01
C VAL A 337 -17.67 -5.74 5.93
N GLU A 338 -17.84 -5.98 7.23
CA GLU A 338 -17.60 -4.99 8.29
C GLU A 338 -16.09 -4.79 8.47
N ALA A 339 -15.55 -3.64 8.08
CA ALA A 339 -14.11 -3.37 8.13
C ALA A 339 -13.79 -1.86 8.15
N GLU A 340 -12.61 -1.49 8.65
CA GLU A 340 -12.10 -0.10 8.70
C GLU A 340 -11.15 0.25 7.54
N TYR A 341 -11.03 -0.61 6.52
CA TYR A 341 -10.15 -0.40 5.36
C TYR A 341 -10.94 -0.57 4.06
N GLU A 342 -10.38 -0.17 2.92
CA GLU A 342 -11.04 -0.26 1.60
C GLU A 342 -10.55 -1.42 0.73
N HIS A 343 -9.44 -2.06 1.11
CA HIS A 343 -8.85 -3.20 0.39
C HIS A 343 -9.84 -4.37 0.23
N VAL A 344 -10.11 -4.79 -1.00
CA VAL A 344 -10.97 -5.94 -1.31
C VAL A 344 -10.19 -7.25 -1.18
N LYS A 345 -10.80 -8.26 -0.57
CA LYS A 345 -10.21 -9.62 -0.47
C LYS A 345 -11.07 -10.60 -1.24
N VAL A 346 -10.43 -11.55 -1.94
CA VAL A 346 -11.15 -12.68 -2.54
C VAL A 346 -10.77 -13.96 -1.80
N ILE A 347 -11.74 -14.82 -1.55
CA ILE A 347 -11.54 -16.16 -1.00
C ILE A 347 -12.36 -17.13 -1.86
N ASN A 348 -11.70 -18.04 -2.57
CA ASN A 348 -12.28 -18.88 -3.61
C ASN A 348 -13.05 -18.01 -4.65
N ASN A 349 -14.38 -18.07 -4.63
CA ASN A 349 -15.32 -17.31 -5.46
C ASN A 349 -16.06 -16.17 -4.72
N LEU A 350 -15.66 -15.88 -3.47
CA LEU A 350 -16.27 -14.85 -2.63
C LEU A 350 -15.46 -13.57 -2.73
N ILE A 351 -16.03 -12.50 -3.30
CA ILE A 351 -15.45 -11.16 -3.36
C ILE A 351 -15.92 -10.39 -2.12
N LEU A 352 -15.04 -10.24 -1.15
CA LEU A 352 -15.29 -9.59 0.12
C LEU A 352 -14.97 -8.11 0.03
N ILE A 353 -16.02 -7.28 -0.01
CA ILE A 353 -15.90 -5.84 -0.19
C ILE A 353 -16.17 -5.14 1.14
N PRO A 354 -15.18 -4.42 1.69
CA PRO A 354 -15.35 -3.63 2.90
C PRO A 354 -16.43 -2.54 2.79
N LEU A 355 -17.15 -2.32 3.89
CA LEU A 355 -18.20 -1.31 4.05
C LEU A 355 -17.80 0.12 3.63
N PRO A 356 -16.54 0.59 3.82
CA PRO A 356 -16.12 1.90 3.32
C PRO A 356 -16.36 2.10 1.82
N ASN A 357 -16.20 1.06 0.98
CA ASN A 357 -16.51 1.12 -0.45
C ASN A 357 -18.00 1.32 -0.72
N TYR A 358 -18.87 0.89 0.20
CA TYR A 358 -20.30 1.09 0.09
C TYR A 358 -20.74 2.48 0.55
N LYS A 359 -20.02 3.06 1.51
CA LYS A 359 -20.36 4.34 2.16
C LYS A 359 -20.02 5.59 1.33
N ARG A 360 -19.15 5.48 0.32
CA ARG A 360 -18.74 6.63 -0.51
C ARG A 360 -19.89 7.13 -1.39
N SER A 361 -19.95 8.43 -1.62
CA SER A 361 -20.93 9.00 -2.56
C SER A 361 -20.58 8.70 -4.03
N GLY A 362 -21.52 9.01 -4.93
CA GLY A 362 -21.33 8.93 -6.39
C GLY A 362 -20.12 9.71 -6.92
N PHE A 363 -19.69 10.76 -6.21
CA PHE A 363 -18.54 11.58 -6.57
C PHE A 363 -17.23 10.76 -6.65
N LEU A 364 -17.15 9.67 -5.88
CA LEU A 364 -15.98 8.81 -5.75
C LEU A 364 -16.11 7.50 -6.55
N ASP A 365 -17.08 7.38 -7.45
CA ASP A 365 -17.34 6.14 -8.19
C ASP A 365 -16.13 5.62 -8.95
N ARG A 366 -15.42 6.50 -9.68
CA ARG A 366 -14.20 6.13 -10.40
C ARG A 366 -13.14 5.54 -9.49
N ARG A 367 -12.96 6.14 -8.31
CA ARG A 367 -12.03 5.64 -7.30
C ARG A 367 -12.48 4.29 -6.77
N VAL A 368 -13.71 4.17 -6.27
CA VAL A 368 -14.22 2.89 -5.72
C VAL A 368 -14.13 1.79 -6.78
N PHE A 369 -14.57 2.08 -8.00
CA PHE A 369 -14.44 1.19 -9.15
C PHE A 369 -13.00 0.73 -9.34
N GLY A 370 -12.05 1.68 -9.41
CA GLY A 370 -10.64 1.37 -9.63
C GLY A 370 -10.09 0.46 -8.53
N LEU A 371 -10.34 0.77 -7.27
CA LEU A 371 -9.83 -0.01 -6.13
C LEU A 371 -10.43 -1.41 -6.03
N VAL A 372 -11.74 -1.53 -6.25
CA VAL A 372 -12.42 -2.83 -6.30
C VAL A 372 -11.81 -3.67 -7.42
N SER A 373 -11.66 -3.06 -8.61
CA SER A 373 -11.14 -3.72 -9.81
C SER A 373 -9.72 -4.28 -9.64
N LEU A 374 -8.85 -3.61 -8.87
CA LEU A 374 -7.48 -4.07 -8.60
C LEU A 374 -7.42 -5.42 -7.87
N SER A 375 -8.52 -5.89 -7.28
CA SER A 375 -8.57 -7.17 -6.57
C SER A 375 -9.40 -8.25 -7.25
N LEU A 376 -10.24 -7.90 -8.23
CA LEU A 376 -11.17 -8.87 -8.86
C LEU A 376 -10.46 -10.00 -9.59
N GLY A 377 -9.27 -9.74 -10.14
CA GLY A 377 -8.44 -10.77 -10.78
C GLY A 377 -8.02 -11.90 -9.83
N GLN A 378 -8.14 -11.72 -8.51
CA GLN A 378 -7.83 -12.77 -7.53
C GLN A 378 -8.70 -14.03 -7.71
N LEU A 379 -9.89 -13.91 -8.30
CA LEU A 379 -10.75 -15.05 -8.66
C LEU A 379 -10.01 -16.11 -9.49
N TRP A 380 -9.08 -15.69 -10.34
CA TRP A 380 -8.19 -16.57 -11.10
C TRP A 380 -6.85 -16.73 -10.38
N PHE A 381 -6.19 -15.61 -10.08
CA PHE A 381 -4.80 -15.58 -9.62
C PHE A 381 -4.73 -15.45 -8.09
N GLY A 382 -4.37 -16.53 -7.43
CA GLY A 382 -4.44 -16.70 -5.98
C GLY A 382 -5.46 -17.78 -5.62
N GLU A 383 -6.65 -17.77 -6.21
CA GLU A 383 -7.74 -18.69 -5.83
C GLU A 383 -7.87 -19.93 -6.72
N LYS A 384 -7.71 -19.80 -8.05
CA LYS A 384 -7.66 -20.95 -8.98
C LYS A 384 -6.25 -21.38 -9.32
N ILE A 385 -5.37 -20.43 -9.60
CA ILE A 385 -3.93 -20.63 -9.70
C ILE A 385 -3.37 -20.23 -8.35
N TRP A 386 -2.90 -21.19 -7.58
CA TRP A 386 -2.43 -20.93 -6.23
C TRP A 386 -1.05 -20.28 -6.24
N ASN A 387 -0.71 -19.63 -5.14
CA ASN A 387 0.61 -19.07 -4.92
C ASN A 387 1.07 -19.40 -3.51
N ASP A 388 2.39 -19.46 -3.35
CA ASP A 388 3.01 -19.33 -2.04
C ASP A 388 2.83 -17.88 -1.55
N GLU A 389 2.33 -17.69 -0.32
CA GLU A 389 2.09 -16.34 0.23
C GLU A 389 3.35 -15.66 0.82
N ASP A 390 4.56 -16.20 0.61
CA ASP A 390 5.83 -15.54 0.93
C ASP A 390 6.51 -14.99 -0.34
N LEU A 391 6.83 -15.84 -1.31
CA LEU A 391 7.54 -15.49 -2.56
C LEU A 391 6.58 -15.22 -3.74
N GLY A 392 5.38 -15.81 -3.72
CA GLY A 392 4.44 -15.85 -4.84
C GLY A 392 3.38 -14.73 -4.85
N LEU A 393 3.49 -13.73 -3.97
CA LEU A 393 2.46 -12.69 -3.79
C LEU A 393 2.20 -11.86 -5.06
N TRP A 394 3.17 -11.77 -5.98
CA TRP A 394 2.98 -11.10 -7.27
C TRP A 394 1.89 -11.74 -8.14
N ILE A 395 1.61 -13.04 -7.97
CA ILE A 395 0.51 -13.75 -8.66
C ILE A 395 -0.82 -13.25 -8.12
N SER A 396 -1.00 -13.22 -6.79
CA SER A 396 -2.28 -12.88 -6.16
C SER A 396 -2.50 -11.38 -5.93
N LYS A 397 -1.48 -10.54 -6.12
CA LYS A 397 -1.59 -9.08 -5.98
C LYS A 397 -1.26 -8.34 -7.27
N GLY A 398 -0.16 -8.70 -7.93
CA GLY A 398 0.35 -8.01 -9.10
C GLY A 398 -0.45 -8.25 -10.38
N ILE A 399 -0.77 -9.52 -10.71
CA ILE A 399 -1.60 -9.84 -11.88
C ILE A 399 -3.02 -9.24 -11.75
N PRO A 400 -3.72 -9.35 -10.60
CA PRO A 400 -5.00 -8.68 -10.39
C PRO A 400 -4.92 -7.16 -10.55
N ALA A 401 -3.87 -6.51 -10.05
CA ALA A 401 -3.68 -5.08 -10.22
C ALA A 401 -3.48 -4.67 -11.69
N PHE A 402 -2.77 -5.47 -12.49
CA PHE A 402 -2.68 -5.29 -13.94
C PHE A 402 -4.05 -5.33 -14.62
N LEU A 403 -4.84 -6.38 -14.35
CA LEU A 403 -6.18 -6.53 -14.93
C LEU A 403 -7.12 -5.40 -14.49
N GLY A 404 -7.07 -5.02 -13.21
CA GLY A 404 -7.86 -3.93 -12.67
C GLY A 404 -7.52 -2.58 -13.30
N LEU A 405 -6.23 -2.30 -13.54
CA LEU A 405 -5.79 -1.12 -14.27
C LEU A 405 -6.35 -1.11 -15.70
N ARG A 406 -6.21 -2.22 -16.44
CA ARG A 406 -6.70 -2.31 -17.83
C ARG A 406 -8.21 -2.18 -17.92
N PHE A 407 -8.95 -2.74 -16.96
CA PHE A 407 -10.39 -2.56 -16.87
C PHE A 407 -10.78 -1.10 -16.61
N PHE A 408 -10.06 -0.40 -15.73
CA PHE A 408 -10.23 1.04 -15.51
C PHE A 408 -9.95 1.86 -16.77
N GLU A 409 -8.84 1.57 -17.46
CA GLU A 409 -8.48 2.28 -18.69
C GLU A 409 -9.48 2.01 -19.84
N GLN A 410 -10.05 0.80 -19.92
CA GLN A 410 -11.12 0.51 -20.89
C GLN A 410 -12.41 1.26 -20.57
N HIS A 411 -12.77 1.33 -19.27
CA HIS A 411 -14.03 1.93 -18.86
C HIS A 411 -14.03 3.45 -18.89
N TYR A 412 -12.96 4.09 -18.40
CA TYR A 412 -12.86 5.56 -18.29
C TYR A 412 -11.85 6.20 -19.25
N GLY A 413 -10.95 5.43 -19.84
CA GLY A 413 -9.83 5.92 -20.65
C GLY A 413 -8.51 5.98 -19.86
N LYS A 414 -7.39 5.84 -20.58
CA LYS A 414 -6.02 5.86 -20.00
C LYS A 414 -5.69 7.15 -19.23
N ASP A 415 -6.27 8.26 -19.65
CA ASP A 415 -6.03 9.58 -19.09
C ASP A 415 -7.03 9.98 -18.00
N ALA A 416 -7.95 9.09 -17.62
CA ALA A 416 -9.01 9.41 -16.69
C ALA A 416 -8.49 9.75 -15.27
N GLY A 417 -9.07 10.78 -14.69
CA GLY A 417 -8.80 11.20 -13.33
C GLY A 417 -9.55 10.37 -12.29
N ILE A 418 -9.14 10.52 -11.04
CA ILE A 418 -9.76 9.83 -9.88
C ILE A 418 -11.22 10.26 -9.63
N PHE A 419 -11.61 11.48 -10.07
CA PHE A 419 -12.95 12.04 -9.84
C PHE A 419 -13.70 12.27 -11.16
N GLY A 420 -15.03 12.23 -11.11
CA GLY A 420 -15.90 12.27 -12.30
C GLY A 420 -16.21 13.63 -12.92
N PHE A 421 -15.71 14.75 -12.37
CA PHE A 421 -16.17 16.08 -12.77
C PHE A 421 -15.24 16.81 -13.76
N ILE A 422 -13.92 16.83 -13.53
CA ILE A 422 -12.94 17.55 -14.38
C ILE A 422 -11.57 16.84 -14.37
N ASP A 423 -11.23 16.12 -15.44
CA ASP A 423 -9.98 15.34 -15.52
C ASP A 423 -8.71 16.19 -15.52
N TRP A 424 -8.74 17.40 -16.10
CA TRP A 424 -7.55 18.24 -16.08
C TRP A 424 -7.18 18.55 -14.63
N MET A 425 -8.11 18.91 -13.74
CA MET A 425 -7.85 19.34 -12.36
C MET A 425 -7.40 18.25 -11.39
N ASN A 426 -7.44 16.96 -11.76
CA ASN A 426 -7.26 15.83 -10.84
C ASN A 426 -6.06 14.94 -11.25
N PRO A 427 -5.52 14.09 -10.35
CA PRO A 427 -4.49 13.12 -10.73
C PRO A 427 -5.10 12.08 -11.68
N ARG A 428 -4.30 11.56 -12.62
CA ARG A 428 -4.67 10.35 -13.35
C ARG A 428 -4.67 9.18 -12.37
N PHE A 429 -5.66 8.30 -12.48
CA PHE A 429 -5.75 7.13 -11.60
C PHE A 429 -4.48 6.27 -11.66
N ARG A 430 -4.03 5.96 -12.88
CA ARG A 430 -2.81 5.18 -13.13
C ARG A 430 -1.56 5.82 -12.51
N GLU A 431 -1.38 7.11 -12.72
CA GLU A 431 -0.21 7.84 -12.22
C GLU A 431 -0.16 7.80 -10.68
N HIS A 432 -1.27 8.14 -10.03
CA HIS A 432 -1.32 8.29 -8.58
C HIS A 432 -1.36 6.95 -7.82
N PHE A 433 -2.20 6.00 -8.23
CA PHE A 433 -2.40 4.76 -7.48
C PHE A 433 -1.51 3.60 -7.93
N ILE A 434 -0.94 3.65 -9.14
CA ILE A 434 -0.11 2.57 -9.67
C ILE A 434 1.33 3.03 -9.84
N GLU A 435 1.58 4.05 -10.66
CA GLU A 435 2.96 4.37 -11.07
C GLU A 435 3.77 5.05 -9.96
N ASP A 436 3.18 5.96 -9.20
CA ASP A 436 3.85 6.59 -8.04
C ASP A 436 4.17 5.55 -6.97
N MET A 437 3.25 4.61 -6.74
CA MET A 437 3.46 3.50 -5.81
C MET A 437 4.54 2.53 -6.33
N ALA A 438 4.51 2.15 -7.61
CA ALA A 438 5.49 1.27 -8.24
C ALA A 438 6.93 1.80 -8.19
N LEU A 439 7.09 3.14 -8.21
CA LEU A 439 8.39 3.81 -8.09
C LEU A 439 8.77 4.16 -6.64
N SER A 440 7.90 3.92 -5.67
CA SER A 440 8.28 4.17 -4.28
C SER A 440 9.46 3.29 -3.91
N SER A 441 10.52 3.90 -3.39
CA SER A 441 11.75 3.22 -3.04
C SER A 441 12.32 3.78 -1.74
N ASN A 442 13.06 2.93 -1.05
CA ASN A 442 13.87 3.25 0.11
C ASN A 442 15.19 2.51 -0.11
N GLU A 443 16.29 3.24 -0.31
CA GLU A 443 17.60 2.65 -0.67
C GLU A 443 18.06 1.57 0.32
N GLU A 444 17.71 1.69 1.60
CA GLU A 444 18.14 0.74 2.64
C GLU A 444 17.34 -0.58 2.65
N THR A 445 16.08 -0.55 2.25
CA THR A 445 15.15 -1.70 2.30
C THR A 445 14.71 -2.16 0.89
N ALA A 446 15.43 -1.70 -0.13
CA ALA A 446 15.15 -1.96 -1.53
C ALA A 446 15.29 -3.46 -1.84
N HIS A 447 14.29 -4.04 -2.49
CA HIS A 447 14.31 -5.45 -2.86
C HIS A 447 13.52 -5.70 -4.16
N PRO A 448 13.82 -6.78 -4.89
CA PRO A 448 13.11 -7.14 -6.12
C PRO A 448 11.66 -7.57 -5.85
N ILE A 449 10.87 -7.73 -6.93
CA ILE A 449 9.48 -8.24 -6.85
C ILE A 449 9.46 -9.66 -6.29
N TYR A 450 10.37 -10.53 -6.74
CA TYR A 450 10.51 -11.89 -6.27
C TYR A 450 11.45 -11.91 -5.06
N ALA A 451 10.90 -11.52 -3.91
CA ALA A 451 11.57 -11.52 -2.61
C ALA A 451 10.68 -12.16 -1.55
N SER A 452 11.25 -12.59 -0.42
CA SER A 452 10.49 -13.13 0.71
C SER A 452 9.83 -11.98 1.48
N PHE A 453 8.52 -12.09 1.70
CA PHE A 453 7.75 -11.18 2.54
C PHE A 453 8.15 -11.32 4.01
N GLN A 454 8.33 -12.55 4.49
CA GLN A 454 8.74 -12.85 5.87
C GLN A 454 10.12 -12.24 6.18
N ALA A 455 11.06 -12.30 5.24
CA ALA A 455 12.39 -11.72 5.39
C ALA A 455 12.42 -10.20 5.20
N SER A 456 11.35 -9.57 4.71
CA SER A 456 11.34 -8.13 4.46
C SER A 456 11.47 -7.33 5.75
N GLU A 457 12.28 -6.27 5.70
CA GLU A 457 12.38 -5.27 6.77
C GLU A 457 11.24 -4.25 6.70
N ASP A 458 10.61 -4.10 5.53
CA ASP A 458 9.49 -3.20 5.26
C ASP A 458 8.35 -3.96 4.53
N PRO A 459 7.43 -4.59 5.29
CA PRO A 459 6.32 -5.37 4.72
C PRO A 459 5.40 -4.54 3.82
N ARG A 460 5.27 -3.24 4.10
CA ARG A 460 4.42 -2.32 3.36
C ARG A 460 5.02 -1.99 2.00
N LEU A 461 6.29 -1.57 1.96
CA LEU A 461 7.00 -1.31 0.70
C LEU A 461 7.05 -2.58 -0.15
N HIS A 462 7.20 -3.74 0.50
CA HIS A 462 7.08 -5.03 -0.17
C HIS A 462 5.72 -5.21 -0.85
N MET A 463 4.61 -5.00 -0.14
CA MET A 463 3.25 -5.06 -0.70
C MET A 463 3.00 -4.08 -1.85
N ILE A 464 3.52 -2.86 -1.74
CA ILE A 464 3.46 -1.86 -2.82
C ILE A 464 4.19 -2.38 -4.08
N ARG A 465 5.41 -2.90 -3.91
CA ARG A 465 6.24 -3.39 -5.01
C ARG A 465 5.61 -4.59 -5.72
N VAL A 466 5.24 -5.65 -4.98
CA VAL A 466 4.65 -6.86 -5.58
C VAL A 466 3.29 -6.62 -6.24
N THR A 467 2.58 -5.56 -5.85
CA THR A 467 1.30 -5.20 -6.45
C THR A 467 1.51 -4.31 -7.67
N TYR A 468 2.11 -3.14 -7.48
CA TYR A 468 2.09 -2.09 -8.50
C TYR A 468 3.27 -2.15 -9.45
N LYS A 469 4.48 -2.50 -8.98
CA LYS A 469 5.63 -2.71 -9.88
C LYS A 469 5.34 -3.89 -10.80
N THR A 470 4.77 -4.99 -10.28
CA THR A 470 4.31 -6.11 -11.13
C THR A 470 3.26 -5.67 -12.15
N ALA A 471 2.25 -4.89 -11.77
CA ALA A 471 1.23 -4.43 -12.71
C ALA A 471 1.84 -3.62 -13.88
N MET A 472 2.83 -2.79 -13.59
CA MET A 472 3.56 -2.01 -14.58
C MET A 472 4.51 -2.87 -15.43
N VAL A 473 5.18 -3.86 -14.83
CA VAL A 473 6.01 -4.82 -15.56
C VAL A 473 5.17 -5.63 -16.53
N LEU A 474 3.98 -6.09 -16.14
CA LEU A 474 3.06 -6.78 -17.04
C LEU A 474 2.52 -5.86 -18.14
N SER A 475 2.28 -4.59 -17.84
CA SER A 475 1.93 -3.57 -18.84
C SER A 475 3.04 -3.39 -19.88
N MET A 476 4.30 -3.39 -19.44
CA MET A 476 5.47 -3.34 -20.32
C MET A 476 5.65 -4.63 -21.13
N LEU A 477 5.36 -5.80 -20.56
CA LEU A 477 5.36 -7.08 -21.26
C LEU A 477 4.27 -7.11 -22.35
N GLU A 478 3.06 -6.63 -22.05
CA GLU A 478 1.97 -6.50 -23.02
C GLU A 478 2.32 -5.50 -24.13
N TYR A 479 2.93 -4.36 -23.77
CA TYR A 479 3.45 -3.41 -24.74
C TYR A 479 4.50 -4.05 -25.67
N MET A 480 5.40 -4.85 -25.12
CA MET A 480 6.47 -5.53 -25.85
C MET A 480 5.95 -6.63 -26.80
N LEU A 481 4.99 -7.44 -26.35
CA LEU A 481 4.47 -8.59 -27.11
C LEU A 481 3.28 -8.20 -28.02
N GLY A 482 2.66 -7.05 -27.76
CA GLY A 482 1.36 -6.68 -28.33
C GLY A 482 0.21 -7.45 -27.70
N LYS A 483 -1.02 -6.93 -27.84
CA LYS A 483 -2.23 -7.49 -27.22
C LYS A 483 -2.44 -8.98 -27.52
N GLN A 484 -2.34 -9.38 -28.79
CA GLN A 484 -2.57 -10.77 -29.21
C GLN A 484 -1.51 -11.74 -28.67
N GLY A 485 -0.23 -11.34 -28.70
CA GLY A 485 0.85 -12.16 -28.17
C GLY A 485 0.72 -12.32 -26.66
N PHE A 486 0.45 -11.22 -25.96
CA PHE A 486 0.21 -11.27 -24.52
C PHE A 486 -1.00 -12.13 -24.17
N GLN A 487 -2.13 -11.96 -24.85
CA GLN A 487 -3.34 -12.76 -24.67
C GLN A 487 -3.06 -14.26 -24.79
N LYS A 488 -2.34 -14.70 -25.82
CA LYS A 488 -1.99 -16.12 -26.00
C LYS A 488 -1.18 -16.69 -24.84
N GLY A 489 -0.09 -16.00 -24.46
CA GLY A 489 0.78 -16.47 -23.37
C GLY A 489 0.04 -16.50 -22.04
N PHE A 490 -0.79 -15.49 -21.80
CA PHE A 490 -1.59 -15.38 -20.59
C PHE A 490 -2.67 -16.47 -20.52
N GLN A 491 -3.38 -16.75 -21.62
CA GLN A 491 -4.35 -17.83 -21.70
C GLN A 491 -3.68 -19.19 -21.44
N SER A 492 -2.55 -19.46 -22.10
CA SER A 492 -1.78 -20.71 -21.92
C SER A 492 -1.38 -20.92 -20.46
N PHE A 493 -0.85 -19.88 -19.82
CA PHE A 493 -0.52 -19.93 -18.39
C PHE A 493 -1.74 -20.30 -17.54
N THR A 494 -2.90 -19.68 -17.77
CA THR A 494 -4.09 -19.98 -16.98
C THR A 494 -4.61 -21.41 -17.18
N GLU A 495 -4.70 -21.87 -18.43
CA GLU A 495 -5.25 -23.19 -18.74
C GLU A 495 -4.37 -24.34 -18.23
N ASN A 496 -3.05 -24.15 -18.22
CA ASN A 496 -2.09 -25.17 -17.79
C ASN A 496 -1.89 -25.26 -16.26
N HIS A 497 -2.26 -24.21 -15.52
CA HIS A 497 -1.90 -24.05 -14.09
C HIS A 497 -3.08 -23.91 -13.12
N PHE A 498 -4.32 -24.12 -13.55
CA PHE A 498 -5.44 -24.26 -12.60
C PHE A 498 -5.19 -25.39 -11.60
N HIS A 499 -5.50 -25.12 -10.33
CA HIS A 499 -5.31 -26.02 -9.18
C HIS A 499 -3.85 -26.44 -8.95
N LYS A 500 -2.90 -25.57 -9.31
CA LYS A 500 -1.46 -25.74 -9.05
C LYS A 500 -0.88 -24.47 -8.45
N ILE A 501 0.24 -24.62 -7.74
CA ILE A 501 1.05 -23.48 -7.30
C ILE A 501 1.81 -22.96 -8.52
N GLY A 502 1.50 -21.72 -8.93
CA GLY A 502 2.20 -21.03 -10.01
C GLY A 502 3.60 -20.58 -9.58
N SER A 503 4.56 -20.64 -10.50
CA SER A 503 5.92 -20.14 -10.29
C SER A 503 6.31 -19.11 -11.34
N LEU A 504 7.30 -18.26 -11.02
CA LEU A 504 7.84 -17.29 -11.98
C LEU A 504 8.37 -17.97 -13.25
N ARG A 505 9.03 -19.13 -13.09
CA ARG A 505 9.57 -19.90 -14.21
C ARG A 505 8.47 -20.43 -15.12
N ASN A 506 7.38 -20.94 -14.54
CA ASN A 506 6.24 -21.41 -15.34
C ASN A 506 5.57 -20.27 -16.09
N PHE A 507 5.40 -19.11 -15.46
CA PHE A 507 4.85 -17.94 -16.13
C PHE A 507 5.75 -17.48 -17.27
N GLN A 508 7.06 -17.35 -17.02
CA GLN A 508 8.04 -16.98 -18.05
C GLN A 508 8.01 -17.92 -19.26
N SER A 509 8.00 -19.24 -19.05
CA SER A 509 8.04 -20.21 -20.16
C SER A 509 6.85 -20.05 -21.12
N GLU A 510 5.66 -19.76 -20.60
CA GLU A 510 4.44 -19.60 -21.43
C GLU A 510 4.54 -18.38 -22.35
N PHE A 511 5.13 -17.28 -21.88
CA PHE A 511 5.37 -16.09 -22.71
C PHE A 511 6.57 -16.23 -23.65
N GLU A 512 7.59 -17.01 -23.27
CA GLU A 512 8.73 -17.30 -24.14
C GLU A 512 8.34 -18.10 -25.37
N GLU A 513 7.40 -19.05 -25.24
CA GLU A 513 6.89 -19.80 -26.39
C GLU A 513 6.27 -18.86 -27.42
N VAL A 514 5.42 -17.93 -26.98
CA VAL A 514 4.84 -16.90 -27.86
C VAL A 514 5.90 -15.98 -28.45
N PHE A 515 6.91 -15.60 -27.66
CA PHE A 515 7.99 -14.75 -28.14
C PHE A 515 8.84 -15.44 -29.22
N LYS A 516 9.07 -16.75 -29.09
CA LYS A 516 9.76 -17.59 -30.08
C LYS A 516 8.95 -17.76 -31.37
N GLU A 517 7.62 -17.91 -31.29
CA GLU A 517 6.75 -17.94 -32.47
C GLU A 517 6.87 -16.66 -33.33
N ASN A 518 7.12 -15.52 -32.68
CA ASN A 518 7.33 -14.23 -33.35
C ASN A 518 8.80 -13.98 -33.76
N ASN A 519 9.66 -15.00 -33.77
CA ASN A 519 11.10 -14.92 -34.02
C ASN A 519 11.84 -13.90 -33.13
N GLY A 520 11.34 -13.67 -31.91
CA GLY A 520 11.90 -12.69 -30.97
C GLY A 520 11.79 -11.24 -31.44
N CYS A 521 10.84 -10.91 -32.34
CA CYS A 521 10.71 -9.59 -32.92
C CYS A 521 9.47 -8.82 -32.45
N ILE A 522 9.61 -7.50 -32.32
CA ILE A 522 8.58 -6.52 -31.99
C ILE A 522 8.37 -5.60 -33.20
N SER A 523 7.12 -5.20 -33.49
CA SER A 523 6.79 -4.30 -34.61
C SER A 523 5.95 -3.09 -34.19
N ASN A 524 6.06 -1.96 -34.90
CA ASN A 524 5.24 -0.76 -34.68
C ASN A 524 3.76 -0.98 -35.04
N THR A 525 3.45 -1.93 -35.92
CA THR A 525 2.06 -2.25 -36.32
C THR A 525 1.26 -2.94 -35.21
N SER A 526 1.93 -3.60 -34.26
CA SER A 526 1.31 -4.15 -33.04
C SER A 526 1.07 -3.12 -31.93
N ILE A 527 1.53 -1.87 -32.12
CA ILE A 527 1.66 -0.85 -31.05
C ILE A 527 0.66 0.32 -31.21
N SER A 528 -0.04 0.45 -32.34
CA SER A 528 -1.02 1.53 -32.56
C SER A 528 -2.42 0.98 -32.87
N GLU A 529 -3.33 1.05 -31.89
CA GLU A 529 -4.76 0.96 -32.18
C GLU A 529 -5.19 2.24 -32.92
N LYS A 530 -5.69 2.03 -34.14
CA LYS A 530 -6.20 3.03 -35.11
C LYS A 530 -5.15 3.97 -35.71
N ARG A 531 -4.65 3.61 -36.90
CA ARG A 531 -4.40 4.59 -37.97
C ARG A 531 -4.91 4.14 -39.33
N SER A 532 -5.74 4.99 -39.90
CA SER A 532 -6.04 5.10 -41.32
C SER A 532 -4.88 5.82 -42.02
N GLU A 533 -4.30 5.14 -43.01
CA GLU A 533 -3.32 5.57 -44.03
C GLU A 533 -1.88 5.01 -43.88
N PRO A 534 -1.31 4.43 -44.97
CA PRO A 534 0.02 3.86 -44.99
C PRO A 534 1.13 4.92 -45.11
N ILE A 535 2.17 4.81 -44.28
CA ILE A 535 3.38 5.65 -44.32
C ILE A 535 4.39 5.08 -45.33
N GLN A 536 4.92 5.93 -46.23
CA GLN A 536 5.80 5.55 -47.36
C GLN A 536 7.33 5.65 -47.10
N ASN A 537 7.81 5.86 -45.87
CA ASN A 537 9.26 5.97 -45.59
C ASN A 537 9.77 4.75 -44.79
N PRO A 538 10.99 4.23 -45.07
CA PRO A 538 11.55 3.09 -44.35
C PRO A 538 12.02 3.53 -42.95
N SER A 539 11.08 3.61 -42.00
CA SER A 539 11.38 3.70 -40.58
C SER A 539 11.86 2.34 -40.06
N LYS A 540 12.78 2.30 -39.08
CA LYS A 540 12.96 1.12 -38.21
C LYS A 540 11.63 0.82 -37.49
N SER A 541 10.74 0.09 -38.14
CA SER A 541 9.39 -0.26 -37.65
C SER A 541 9.34 -1.63 -36.98
N LYS A 542 10.47 -2.35 -36.94
CA LYS A 542 10.60 -3.67 -36.35
C LYS A 542 11.96 -3.80 -35.70
N VAL A 543 12.01 -4.36 -34.49
CA VAL A 543 13.28 -4.72 -33.86
C VAL A 543 13.23 -6.10 -33.20
N CYS A 544 14.34 -6.83 -33.24
CA CYS A 544 14.41 -8.24 -32.87
C CYS A 544 15.51 -8.51 -31.83
N PHE A 545 15.24 -9.42 -30.90
CA PHE A 545 16.13 -9.85 -29.84
C PHE A 545 16.80 -11.18 -30.20
N THR A 546 18.11 -11.27 -29.97
CA THR A 546 18.89 -12.50 -30.16
C THR A 546 19.73 -12.78 -28.90
N PRO A 547 19.54 -13.92 -28.20
CA PRO A 547 18.56 -14.98 -28.43
C PRO A 547 17.10 -14.57 -28.10
N SER A 548 16.12 -15.32 -28.62
CA SER A 548 14.68 -15.11 -28.39
C SER A 548 14.22 -15.68 -27.03
N GLU A 549 14.95 -15.35 -25.98
CA GLU A 549 14.68 -15.74 -24.59
C GLU A 549 14.24 -14.49 -23.80
N LEU A 550 13.40 -14.69 -22.79
CA LEU A 550 12.89 -13.60 -21.95
C LEU A 550 13.61 -13.49 -20.60
N ASP A 551 14.66 -14.29 -20.36
CA ASP A 551 15.50 -14.23 -19.16
C ASP A 551 15.87 -12.79 -18.81
N TRP A 552 16.37 -12.02 -19.78
CA TRP A 552 16.75 -10.62 -19.56
C TRP A 552 15.61 -9.74 -18.99
N PHE A 553 14.37 -10.01 -19.37
CA PHE A 553 13.20 -9.24 -18.96
C PHE A 553 12.79 -9.64 -17.53
N PHE A 554 12.70 -10.94 -17.28
CA PHE A 554 12.31 -11.45 -15.95
C PHE A 554 13.42 -11.24 -14.92
N ASP A 555 14.69 -11.43 -15.28
CA ASP A 555 15.83 -11.18 -14.39
C ASP A 555 15.87 -9.72 -13.93
N GLN A 556 15.78 -8.77 -14.88
CA GLN A 556 15.92 -7.34 -14.53
C GLN A 556 14.71 -6.81 -13.74
N TRP A 557 13.50 -7.33 -13.98
CA TRP A 557 12.28 -6.79 -13.39
C TRP A 557 11.78 -7.56 -12.17
N PHE A 558 11.92 -8.89 -12.16
CA PHE A 558 11.46 -9.74 -11.05
C PHE A 558 12.55 -10.11 -10.07
N LEU A 559 13.80 -10.33 -10.51
CA LEU A 559 14.88 -10.82 -9.66
C LEU A 559 15.84 -9.72 -9.18
N GLN A 560 15.81 -8.54 -9.80
CA GLN A 560 16.65 -7.39 -9.46
C GLN A 560 15.79 -6.16 -9.12
N ASP A 561 16.32 -5.27 -8.27
CA ASP A 561 15.68 -3.98 -8.03
C ASP A 561 16.28 -2.92 -8.96
N MET A 562 15.66 -2.77 -10.13
CA MET A 562 16.14 -1.88 -11.18
C MET A 562 15.14 -0.76 -11.47
N GLU A 563 15.67 0.38 -11.94
CA GLU A 563 14.93 1.55 -12.43
C GLU A 563 15.24 1.80 -13.92
N LEU A 564 14.32 2.45 -14.61
CA LEU A 564 14.42 2.80 -16.03
C LEU A 564 14.25 4.31 -16.21
N ASP A 565 15.13 4.92 -17.00
CA ASP A 565 15.04 6.32 -17.40
C ASP A 565 15.69 6.49 -18.78
N TYR A 566 14.91 7.00 -19.73
CA TYR A 566 15.38 7.54 -20.98
C TYR A 566 15.31 9.06 -20.94
N ALA A 567 16.25 9.71 -21.63
CA ALA A 567 16.30 11.15 -21.71
C ALA A 567 16.51 11.60 -23.15
N LEU A 568 15.81 12.65 -23.55
CA LEU A 568 16.05 13.31 -24.83
C LEU A 568 17.43 14.00 -24.77
N GLY A 569 18.33 13.58 -25.65
CA GLY A 569 19.66 14.16 -25.81
C GLY A 569 19.67 15.35 -26.77
N ASN A 570 20.71 15.44 -27.59
CA ASN A 570 20.81 16.47 -28.62
C ASN A 570 19.72 16.33 -29.70
N LEU A 571 19.13 17.47 -30.06
CA LEU A 571 18.18 17.59 -31.17
C LEU A 571 18.72 18.59 -32.19
N LYS A 572 18.94 18.16 -33.43
CA LYS A 572 19.40 19.04 -34.53
C LYS A 572 18.54 18.84 -35.76
N THR A 573 18.03 19.94 -36.35
CA THR A 573 17.29 19.89 -37.61
C THR A 573 18.03 20.69 -38.68
N GLN A 574 18.28 20.07 -39.83
CA GLN A 574 18.97 20.67 -40.98
C GLN A 574 18.12 20.52 -42.24
N LYS A 575 18.12 21.55 -43.10
CA LYS A 575 17.45 21.49 -44.41
C LYS A 575 18.42 20.90 -45.44
N LYS A 576 17.99 19.84 -46.15
CA LYS A 576 18.75 19.19 -47.23
C LYS A 576 18.61 19.97 -48.55
N GLU A 577 19.56 19.78 -49.45
CA GLU A 577 19.60 20.44 -50.78
C GLU A 577 18.34 20.18 -51.64
N GLY A 578 17.60 19.10 -51.38
CA GLY A 578 16.34 18.76 -52.04
C GLY A 578 15.06 19.36 -51.43
N GLY A 579 15.16 20.20 -50.39
CA GLY A 579 14.03 20.85 -49.73
C GLY A 579 13.45 20.10 -48.51
N ASP A 580 13.76 18.81 -48.36
CA ASP A 580 13.44 18.01 -47.17
C ASP A 580 14.27 18.43 -45.94
N TYR A 581 13.79 18.07 -44.76
CA TYR A 581 14.43 18.30 -43.47
C TYR A 581 14.94 16.99 -42.87
N LEU A 582 16.18 16.99 -42.40
CA LEU A 582 16.78 15.91 -41.61
C LEU A 582 16.85 16.34 -40.15
N THR A 583 16.19 15.59 -39.28
CA THR A 583 16.24 15.78 -37.84
C THR A 583 17.01 14.63 -37.18
N GLU A 584 18.07 14.96 -36.48
CA GLU A 584 18.88 14.08 -35.64
C GLU A 584 18.33 14.16 -34.21
N VAL A 585 17.92 13.01 -33.67
CA VAL A 585 17.40 12.87 -32.31
C VAL A 585 18.28 11.89 -31.56
N GLU A 586 19.03 12.38 -30.57
CA GLU A 586 19.77 11.53 -29.65
C GLU A 586 18.86 11.09 -28.51
N VAL A 587 18.83 9.79 -28.22
CA VAL A 587 18.18 9.20 -27.05
C VAL A 587 19.24 8.67 -26.11
N LYS A 588 19.25 9.14 -24.87
CA LYS A 588 20.19 8.70 -23.83
C LYS A 588 19.48 7.79 -22.86
N LYS A 589 20.14 6.69 -22.51
CA LYS A 589 19.71 5.81 -21.43
C LYS A 589 20.56 6.11 -20.20
N THR A 590 19.93 6.63 -19.15
CA THR A 590 20.61 7.06 -17.92
C THR A 590 20.78 5.91 -16.93
N ASP A 591 19.87 4.92 -16.96
CA ASP A 591 19.91 3.73 -16.10
C ASP A 591 20.37 2.45 -16.85
N GLN A 592 20.44 1.33 -16.12
CA GLN A 592 21.02 0.07 -16.62
C GLN A 592 20.02 -0.83 -17.36
N VAL A 593 18.73 -0.65 -17.11
CA VAL A 593 17.64 -1.48 -17.66
C VAL A 593 17.50 -1.32 -19.16
N ARG A 594 17.22 -2.40 -19.89
CA ARG A 594 16.89 -2.30 -21.32
C ARG A 594 15.40 -2.46 -21.54
N MET A 595 14.80 -1.57 -22.33
CA MET A 595 13.43 -1.70 -22.82
C MET A 595 13.30 -1.08 -24.22
N PRO A 596 12.52 -1.68 -25.14
CA PRO A 596 12.22 -1.04 -26.40
C PRO A 596 11.38 0.23 -26.17
N LEU A 597 11.69 1.29 -26.91
CA LEU A 597 11.10 2.63 -26.72
C LEU A 597 10.70 3.23 -28.05
N GLU A 598 9.49 3.78 -28.11
CA GLU A 598 9.00 4.55 -29.24
C GLU A 598 9.44 6.02 -29.16
N VAL A 599 9.91 6.56 -30.28
CA VAL A 599 10.27 7.96 -30.45
C VAL A 599 9.39 8.59 -31.53
N MET A 600 8.63 9.61 -31.13
CA MET A 600 7.72 10.34 -32.02
C MET A 600 8.23 11.75 -32.30
N LEU A 601 8.36 12.08 -33.58
CA LEU A 601 8.62 13.43 -34.08
C LEU A 601 7.34 14.01 -34.69
N THR A 602 6.96 15.21 -34.24
CA THR A 602 5.86 16.00 -34.83
C THR A 602 6.44 17.17 -35.59
N THR A 603 6.10 17.31 -36.87
CA THR A 603 6.52 18.41 -37.75
C THR A 603 5.66 19.67 -37.55
N GLU A 604 6.09 20.81 -38.07
CA GLU A 604 5.32 22.06 -38.03
C GLU A 604 3.96 21.97 -38.72
N ASP A 605 3.85 21.20 -39.81
CA ASP A 605 2.59 20.89 -40.50
C ASP A 605 1.70 19.86 -39.77
N GLY A 606 2.11 19.40 -38.57
CA GLY A 606 1.32 18.53 -37.70
C GLY A 606 1.45 17.04 -37.99
N LYS A 607 2.26 16.61 -38.97
CA LYS A 607 2.50 15.19 -39.24
C LYS A 607 3.34 14.55 -38.14
N LYS A 608 3.04 13.29 -37.83
CA LYS A 608 3.73 12.49 -36.81
C LYS A 608 4.50 11.35 -37.46
N VAL A 609 5.79 11.25 -37.19
CA VAL A 609 6.68 10.18 -37.67
C VAL A 609 7.24 9.46 -36.45
N HIS A 610 7.26 8.12 -36.51
CA HIS A 610 7.57 7.26 -35.38
C HIS A 610 8.75 6.34 -35.73
N GLN A 611 9.65 6.09 -34.78
CA GLN A 611 10.72 5.09 -34.88
C GLN A 611 10.87 4.35 -33.54
N LEU A 612 11.35 3.11 -33.58
CA LEU A 612 11.57 2.27 -32.39
C LEU A 612 13.07 2.06 -32.15
N ILE A 613 13.49 2.07 -30.89
CA ILE A 613 14.82 1.66 -30.44
C ILE A 613 14.74 0.42 -29.55
N LEU A 614 15.82 -0.36 -29.46
CA LEU A 614 15.91 -1.50 -28.53
C LEU A 614 16.21 -1.09 -27.09
N GLY A 615 16.92 0.02 -26.92
CA GLY A 615 17.37 0.46 -25.60
C GLY A 615 18.55 -0.36 -25.04
N ASP A 616 19.29 -1.08 -25.87
CA ASP A 616 20.50 -1.83 -25.51
C ASP A 616 21.72 -0.91 -25.34
N GLN A 617 21.80 0.14 -26.15
CA GLN A 617 22.87 1.14 -26.11
C GLN A 617 22.66 2.19 -25.01
N LYS A 618 23.77 2.77 -24.52
CA LYS A 618 23.72 3.92 -23.58
C LYS A 618 23.25 5.21 -24.26
N SER A 619 23.52 5.35 -25.56
CA SER A 619 23.02 6.45 -26.40
C SER A 619 22.82 5.93 -27.82
N GLU A 620 21.68 6.23 -28.43
CA GLU A 620 21.37 5.91 -29.83
C GLU A 620 20.85 7.18 -30.53
N THR A 621 21.34 7.44 -31.75
CA THR A 621 20.89 8.58 -32.57
C THR A 621 19.97 8.10 -33.68
N LEU A 622 18.76 8.65 -33.69
CA LEU A 622 17.75 8.44 -34.73
C LEU A 622 17.77 9.56 -35.76
N PHE A 623 17.50 9.20 -37.01
CA PHE A 623 17.45 10.14 -38.13
C PHE A 623 16.06 10.14 -38.76
N PHE A 624 15.38 11.28 -38.73
CA PHE A 624 14.07 11.48 -39.33
C PHE A 624 14.20 12.35 -40.58
N THR A 625 13.78 11.83 -41.74
CA THR A 625 13.67 12.63 -42.98
C THR A 625 12.20 13.00 -43.21
N THR A 626 11.89 14.30 -43.25
CA THR A 626 10.53 14.85 -43.30
C THR A 626 10.43 16.02 -44.27
N LYS A 627 9.22 16.33 -44.77
CA LYS A 627 8.99 17.45 -45.72
C LYS A 627 8.88 18.82 -45.04
N SER A 628 8.69 18.85 -43.73
CA SER A 628 8.48 20.04 -42.90
C SER A 628 9.42 19.95 -41.69
N PRO A 629 9.94 21.07 -41.16
CA PRO A 629 10.83 21.02 -40.00
C PRO A 629 10.15 20.40 -38.77
N ALA A 630 10.97 19.85 -37.87
CA ALA A 630 10.52 19.29 -36.61
C ALA A 630 10.05 20.39 -35.63
N LYS A 631 8.86 20.21 -35.06
CA LYS A 631 8.29 21.10 -34.04
C LYS A 631 8.48 20.56 -32.63
N LYS A 632 8.26 19.25 -32.44
CA LYS A 632 8.36 18.57 -31.13
C LYS A 632 8.88 17.15 -31.30
N VAL A 633 9.64 16.69 -30.31
CA VAL A 633 10.02 15.28 -30.16
C VAL A 633 9.58 14.78 -28.80
N SER A 634 9.14 13.53 -28.73
CA SER A 634 8.71 12.87 -27.48
C SER A 634 9.16 11.42 -27.48
N LEU A 635 9.82 11.02 -26.40
CA LEU A 635 10.10 9.64 -26.05
C LEU A 635 8.89 9.07 -25.30
N ASP A 636 8.52 7.82 -25.57
CA ASP A 636 7.35 7.14 -24.98
C ASP A 636 6.08 8.02 -24.99
N PRO A 637 5.59 8.43 -26.18
CA PRO A 637 4.51 9.41 -26.28
C PRO A 637 3.20 8.98 -25.60
N ASP A 638 2.99 7.67 -25.45
CA ASP A 638 1.82 7.06 -24.81
C ASP A 638 2.08 6.63 -23.35
N GLU A 639 3.26 6.98 -22.80
CA GLU A 639 3.66 6.73 -21.41
C GLU A 639 3.54 5.24 -21.02
N GLN A 640 3.96 4.31 -21.88
CA GLN A 640 3.84 2.86 -21.68
C GLN A 640 4.88 2.31 -20.70
N LEU A 641 6.05 2.94 -20.58
CA LEU A 641 7.16 2.49 -19.76
C LEU A 641 7.06 3.04 -18.33
N LEU A 642 7.47 2.23 -17.35
CA LEU A 642 7.64 2.66 -15.96
C LEU A 642 8.97 3.41 -15.81
N GLU A 643 8.99 4.67 -16.22
CA GLU A 643 10.18 5.51 -16.11
C GLU A 643 10.22 6.28 -14.78
N SER A 644 11.42 6.36 -14.19
CA SER A 644 11.66 7.10 -12.96
C SER A 644 11.48 8.61 -13.15
N LYS A 645 11.78 9.11 -14.36
CA LYS A 645 11.59 10.51 -14.77
C LYS A 645 11.03 10.54 -16.19
N ARG A 646 9.92 11.26 -16.38
CA ARG A 646 9.33 11.51 -17.72
C ARG A 646 9.52 12.95 -18.20
N ILE A 647 9.91 13.84 -17.30
CA ILE A 647 10.05 15.28 -17.57
C ILE A 647 11.14 15.59 -18.61
N ASN A 648 12.11 14.69 -18.76
CA ASN A 648 13.25 14.67 -19.68
C ASN A 648 12.94 13.98 -21.03
N ASN A 649 11.71 13.47 -21.24
CA ASN A 649 11.34 12.75 -22.47
C ASN A 649 10.95 13.66 -23.63
N HIS A 650 10.75 14.94 -23.38
CA HIS A 650 10.14 15.86 -24.33
C HIS A 650 11.07 17.02 -24.66
N SER A 651 11.02 17.48 -25.91
CA SER A 651 11.74 18.69 -26.35
C SER A 651 11.13 20.00 -25.83
N PHE A 652 10.20 19.91 -24.87
CA PHE A 652 9.42 21.01 -24.32
C PHE A 652 9.01 20.69 -22.89
N SER A 653 8.72 21.72 -22.08
CA SER A 653 8.35 21.58 -20.67
C SER A 653 6.86 21.86 -20.45
N PHE A 654 6.21 21.03 -19.65
CA PHE A 654 4.85 21.25 -19.19
C PHE A 654 4.88 21.93 -17.83
N HIS A 655 4.31 23.13 -17.70
CA HIS A 655 4.20 23.83 -16.42
C HIS A 655 2.76 23.87 -15.96
N ARG A 656 2.55 23.73 -14.64
CA ARG A 656 1.22 23.74 -14.07
C ARG A 656 1.17 24.39 -12.69
N VAL A 657 0.18 25.24 -12.47
CA VAL A 657 -0.11 25.87 -11.17
C VAL A 657 -1.32 25.18 -10.52
N ARG A 658 -1.25 24.88 -9.23
CA ARG A 658 -2.35 24.28 -8.44
C ARG A 658 -2.51 24.95 -7.09
N PHE A 659 -3.71 24.83 -6.51
CA PHE A 659 -4.05 25.35 -5.19
C PHE A 659 -4.24 24.20 -4.19
N ALA A 660 -3.66 24.35 -2.99
CA ALA A 660 -3.66 23.47 -1.82
C ALA A 660 -3.08 22.05 -2.02
N PHE A 661 -3.31 21.40 -3.15
CA PHE A 661 -3.10 19.95 -3.34
C PHE A 661 -1.86 19.63 -4.18
N ASP A 662 -0.91 18.91 -3.57
CA ASP A 662 0.26 18.35 -4.26
C ASP A 662 0.04 16.86 -4.53
N TRP A 663 -0.17 16.51 -5.79
CA TRP A 663 0.13 15.17 -6.25
C TRP A 663 1.13 15.30 -7.38
N LYS A 664 2.24 14.58 -7.24
CA LYS A 664 3.35 14.64 -8.19
C LYS A 664 2.83 14.15 -9.55
N ARG A 665 3.06 14.96 -10.59
CA ARG A 665 2.95 14.47 -11.97
C ARG A 665 4.34 14.26 -12.53
N LYS A 666 4.60 13.09 -13.12
CA LYS A 666 5.95 12.71 -13.56
C LYS A 666 6.43 13.50 -14.78
N ARG A 667 5.49 13.98 -15.61
CA ARG A 667 5.79 14.73 -16.84
C ARG A 667 5.69 16.27 -16.68
N GLU A 668 5.10 16.77 -15.59
CA GLU A 668 4.76 18.20 -15.42
C GLU A 668 5.59 18.85 -14.31
N ARG A 669 6.05 20.08 -14.55
CA ARG A 669 6.62 20.98 -13.53
C ARG A 669 5.49 21.63 -12.76
N LEU A 670 5.33 21.20 -11.51
CA LEU A 670 4.27 21.67 -10.63
C LEU A 670 4.71 22.88 -9.79
N TRP A 671 3.84 23.89 -9.76
CA TRP A 671 3.89 25.04 -8.86
C TRP A 671 2.67 24.98 -7.94
N LEU A 672 2.90 24.78 -6.65
CA LEU A 672 1.83 24.58 -5.68
C LEU A 672 1.60 25.84 -4.85
N LEU A 673 0.36 26.27 -4.71
CA LEU A 673 -0.08 27.39 -3.88
C LEU A 673 -0.83 26.88 -2.65
N VAL A 674 -0.23 26.83 -1.47
CA VAL A 674 -0.87 26.30 -0.24
C VAL A 674 -1.13 27.43 0.75
N PRO A 675 -2.38 27.67 1.18
CA PRO A 675 -2.64 28.63 2.25
C PRO A 675 -2.00 28.14 3.56
N GLY A 676 -1.42 29.05 4.32
CA GLY A 676 -0.80 28.78 5.62
C GLY A 676 -1.27 29.77 6.67
N VAL A 677 -1.35 29.31 7.92
CA VAL A 677 -1.65 30.12 9.09
C VAL A 677 -0.62 29.82 10.18
N ASP A 678 -0.21 30.84 10.92
CA ASP A 678 0.79 30.74 11.99
C ASP A 678 0.49 31.79 13.09
N SER A 679 1.10 31.69 14.27
CA SER A 679 0.99 32.69 15.32
C SER A 679 2.27 32.86 16.15
N ASN A 680 2.62 34.11 16.45
CA ASN A 680 3.70 34.43 17.40
C ASN A 680 3.44 35.73 18.16
N ALA A 681 4.24 35.99 19.21
CA ALA A 681 4.06 37.15 20.10
C ALA A 681 4.22 38.52 19.41
N PHE A 682 4.94 38.61 18.29
CA PHE A 682 5.23 39.85 17.57
C PHE A 682 4.26 40.12 16.41
N ASP A 683 4.04 39.13 15.54
CA ASP A 683 3.18 39.26 14.37
C ASP A 683 1.69 39.00 14.69
N GLY A 684 1.41 38.38 15.84
CA GLY A 684 0.10 37.84 16.17
C GLY A 684 -0.26 36.69 15.24
N ASN A 685 -1.55 36.54 14.95
CA ASN A 685 -1.99 35.62 13.91
C ASN A 685 -1.46 36.09 12.56
N SER A 686 -0.90 35.16 11.79
CA SER A 686 -0.33 35.40 10.47
C SER A 686 -0.98 34.46 9.46
N PHE A 687 -1.22 34.95 8.24
CA PHE A 687 -1.76 34.15 7.15
C PHE A 687 -1.01 34.42 5.86
N GLY A 688 -0.84 33.41 5.02
CA GLY A 688 -0.10 33.52 3.77
C GLY A 688 -0.45 32.45 2.75
N ILE A 689 0.15 32.55 1.56
CA ILE A 689 0.02 31.55 0.50
C ILE A 689 1.41 31.08 0.14
N SER A 690 1.79 29.88 0.56
CA SER A 690 3.09 29.30 0.20
C SER A 690 3.11 28.86 -1.27
N ILE A 691 4.20 29.15 -1.96
CA ILE A 691 4.54 28.69 -3.31
C ILE A 691 5.60 27.60 -3.16
N ARG A 692 5.29 26.37 -3.55
CA ARG A 692 6.22 25.25 -3.50
C ARG A 692 6.53 24.77 -4.92
N HIS A 693 7.80 24.60 -5.23
CA HIS A 693 8.25 24.03 -6.49
C HIS A 693 9.47 23.15 -6.27
N ASN A 694 9.37 21.90 -6.71
CA ASN A 694 10.46 20.94 -6.64
C ASN A 694 10.92 20.61 -8.07
N HIS A 695 12.23 20.62 -8.30
CA HIS A 695 12.83 20.23 -9.57
C HIS A 695 14.13 19.45 -9.33
N GLU A 696 14.09 18.15 -9.60
CA GLU A 696 15.19 17.23 -9.30
C GLU A 696 15.62 17.34 -7.82
N LYS A 697 16.86 17.75 -7.56
CA LYS A 697 17.41 17.97 -6.23
C LYS A 697 17.11 19.36 -5.67
N TYR A 698 16.53 20.27 -6.46
CA TYR A 698 16.26 21.64 -6.03
C TYR A 698 14.84 21.79 -5.50
N ARG A 699 14.70 22.52 -4.39
CA ARG A 699 13.41 22.88 -3.80
C ARG A 699 13.34 24.39 -3.64
N ILE A 700 12.26 24.96 -4.12
CA ILE A 700 11.91 26.37 -3.98
C ILE A 700 10.68 26.42 -3.09
N TYR A 701 10.78 27.14 -1.99
CA TYR A 701 9.68 27.41 -1.10
C TYR A 701 9.60 28.90 -0.85
N ALA A 702 8.46 29.52 -1.16
CA ALA A 702 8.24 30.93 -0.89
C ALA A 702 6.93 31.11 -0.13
N ILE A 703 6.81 32.09 0.75
CA ILE A 703 5.56 32.46 1.40
C ILE A 703 5.46 33.97 1.35
N PRO A 704 4.53 34.57 0.61
CA PRO A 704 3.96 35.87 0.93
C PRO A 704 2.91 35.72 2.04
N GLY A 705 3.00 36.56 3.08
CA GLY A 705 2.06 36.53 4.21
C GLY A 705 1.73 37.92 4.76
N TYR A 706 0.92 37.93 5.81
CA TYR A 706 0.54 39.13 6.53
C TYR A 706 0.36 38.84 8.02
N GLY A 707 1.02 39.63 8.86
CA GLY A 707 0.88 39.59 10.32
C GLY A 707 -0.20 40.55 10.80
N THR A 708 -1.14 40.07 11.62
CA THR A 708 -2.30 40.87 12.07
C THR A 708 -1.94 41.92 13.13
N LYS A 709 -1.00 41.62 14.04
CA LYS A 709 -0.63 42.50 15.16
C LYS A 709 0.24 43.67 14.69
N ASN A 710 1.23 43.39 13.87
CA ASN A 710 2.16 44.40 13.34
C ASN A 710 1.73 45.00 12.00
N LYS A 711 0.70 44.45 11.35
CA LYS A 711 0.18 44.88 10.04
C LYS A 711 1.24 44.88 8.94
N ARG A 712 2.22 43.96 9.00
CA ARG A 712 3.35 43.90 8.07
C ARG A 712 3.21 42.77 7.05
N PHE A 713 3.90 42.96 5.93
CA PHE A 713 4.06 41.94 4.91
C PHE A 713 5.07 40.88 5.38
N LEU A 714 4.54 39.67 5.52
CA LEU A 714 5.19 38.38 5.78
C LEU A 714 6.05 37.94 4.59
N TYR A 715 7.31 37.53 4.74
CA TYR A 715 7.88 36.69 3.68
C TYR A 715 8.88 35.63 4.11
N GLN A 716 8.93 34.53 3.35
CA GLN A 716 10.01 33.53 3.40
C GLN A 716 10.33 33.10 1.97
N LEU A 717 11.60 32.91 1.65
CA LEU A 717 12.10 32.32 0.42
C LEU A 717 13.26 31.39 0.77
N ASP A 718 13.07 30.11 0.52
CA ASP A 718 14.04 29.06 0.70
C ASP A 718 14.39 28.44 -0.66
N LEU A 719 15.67 28.28 -0.91
CA LEU A 719 16.25 27.62 -2.08
C LEU A 719 17.17 26.52 -1.58
N ASP A 720 16.69 25.29 -1.60
CA ASP A 720 17.43 24.12 -1.13
C ASP A 720 17.90 23.25 -2.28
N ARG A 721 19.06 22.62 -2.11
CA ARG A 721 19.58 21.56 -2.97
C ARG A 721 19.86 20.34 -2.10
N ALA A 722 19.15 19.24 -2.34
CA ALA A 722 19.34 17.97 -1.67
C ALA A 722 20.51 17.18 -2.27
N ASP A 723 20.99 16.18 -1.51
CA ASP A 723 22.02 15.20 -1.87
C ASP A 723 23.21 15.79 -2.64
N THR A 724 23.80 16.86 -2.10
CA THR A 724 24.88 17.60 -2.79
C THR A 724 26.24 16.93 -2.67
N LEU A 725 26.56 16.40 -1.48
CA LEU A 725 27.84 15.74 -1.20
C LEU A 725 27.68 14.22 -1.03
N PHE A 726 26.66 13.81 -0.30
CA PHE A 726 26.26 12.43 -0.06
C PHE A 726 24.75 12.38 0.25
N SER A 727 24.16 11.18 0.22
CA SER A 727 22.73 10.98 0.47
C SER A 727 22.30 11.55 1.82
N GLY A 728 21.19 12.30 1.84
CA GLY A 728 20.65 12.95 3.03
C GLY A 728 21.29 14.30 3.38
N PHE A 729 22.36 14.72 2.69
CA PHE A 729 23.01 16.03 2.89
C PHE A 729 22.48 17.09 1.94
N SER A 730 21.95 18.18 2.48
CA SER A 730 21.31 19.28 1.77
C SER A 730 21.92 20.63 2.13
N VAL A 731 21.91 21.53 1.14
CA VAL A 731 22.43 22.89 1.24
C VAL A 731 21.33 23.86 0.87
N GLY A 732 21.09 24.87 1.69
CA GLY A 732 19.99 25.81 1.54
C GLY A 732 20.42 27.26 1.62
N LEU A 733 19.70 28.12 0.90
CA LEU A 733 19.70 29.57 1.09
C LEU A 733 18.31 30.00 1.57
N THR A 734 18.27 30.86 2.57
CA THR A 734 17.02 31.39 3.12
C THR A 734 17.06 32.90 3.15
N VAL A 735 15.95 33.52 2.76
CA VAL A 735 15.67 34.94 3.04
C VAL A 735 14.25 35.02 3.60
N LYS A 736 14.08 35.55 4.81
CA LYS A 736 12.77 35.65 5.45
C LYS A 736 12.63 36.90 6.31
N GLU A 737 11.40 37.33 6.52
CA GLU A 737 10.97 38.32 7.48
C GLU A 737 9.75 37.75 8.24
N GLN A 738 9.96 37.43 9.52
CA GLN A 738 8.93 36.93 10.42
C GLN A 738 9.35 37.15 11.87
N GLY A 739 8.39 37.35 12.78
CA GLY A 739 8.61 37.41 14.22
C GLY A 739 9.47 38.58 14.68
N GLY A 740 9.43 39.70 13.95
CA GLY A 740 10.30 40.85 14.22
C GLY A 740 11.76 40.67 13.77
N ILE A 741 12.06 39.64 12.97
CA ILE A 741 13.40 39.31 12.48
C ILE A 741 13.38 39.27 10.96
N ARG A 742 14.30 40.01 10.32
CA ARG A 742 14.65 39.79 8.92
C ARG A 742 15.97 39.04 8.88
N SER A 743 15.99 37.88 8.23
CA SER A 743 17.18 37.02 8.14
C SER A 743 17.47 36.61 6.71
N ASP A 744 18.74 36.70 6.31
CA ASP A 744 19.28 36.08 5.11
C ASP A 744 20.45 35.17 5.48
N GLY A 745 20.51 33.95 4.95
CA GLY A 745 21.52 33.00 5.39
C GLY A 745 21.61 31.70 4.64
N PHE A 746 22.58 30.91 5.08
CA PHE A 746 22.95 29.64 4.49
C PHE A 746 22.72 28.52 5.49
N ARG A 747 22.17 27.40 5.02
CA ARG A 747 21.79 26.24 5.81
C ARG A 747 22.49 25.00 5.28
N LEU A 748 22.99 24.18 6.18
CA LEU A 748 23.44 22.82 5.93
C LEU A 748 22.56 21.91 6.76
N LEU A 749 22.01 20.87 6.15
CA LEU A 749 21.17 19.89 6.84
C LEU A 749 21.57 18.50 6.38
N TYR A 750 21.89 17.63 7.33
CA TYR A 750 22.04 16.20 7.12
C TYR A 750 20.92 15.48 7.86
N SER A 751 20.26 14.54 7.20
CA SER A 751 19.29 13.65 7.85
C SER A 751 19.45 12.24 7.33
N THR A 752 19.39 11.26 8.23
CA THR A 752 19.33 9.85 7.85
C THR A 752 17.95 9.51 7.27
N PRO A 753 17.86 8.50 6.39
CA PRO A 753 16.56 7.96 5.98
C PRO A 753 15.72 7.57 7.21
N LYS A 754 14.40 7.81 7.13
CA LYS A 754 13.47 7.31 8.14
C LYS A 754 13.10 5.89 7.77
N VAL A 755 13.54 4.92 8.57
CA VAL A 755 13.18 3.51 8.43
C VAL A 755 12.40 3.08 9.66
N TYR A 756 11.34 2.31 9.44
CA TYR A 756 10.50 1.83 10.53
C TYR A 756 11.33 1.07 11.57
N ASN A 757 11.07 1.35 12.85
CA ASN A 757 11.74 0.77 14.00
C ASN A 757 13.29 0.87 13.97
N ARG A 758 13.84 1.85 13.26
CA ARG A 758 15.26 2.21 13.30
C ARG A 758 15.45 3.63 13.81
N SER A 759 16.62 3.84 14.42
CA SER A 759 17.02 5.18 14.85
C SER A 759 17.21 6.09 13.65
N SER A 760 16.68 7.30 13.73
CA SER A 760 16.93 8.35 12.74
C SER A 760 17.54 9.58 13.40
N TYR A 761 18.43 10.24 12.66
CA TYR A 761 19.21 11.36 13.14
C TYR A 761 19.15 12.51 12.15
N SER A 762 19.12 13.73 12.66
CA SER A 762 19.21 14.95 11.88
C SER A 762 20.20 15.90 12.52
N PHE A 763 21.00 16.56 11.69
CA PHE A 763 21.99 17.55 12.07
C PHE A 763 21.85 18.75 11.15
N ALA A 764 21.71 19.94 11.71
CA ALA A 764 21.69 21.17 10.93
C ALA A 764 22.74 22.14 11.46
N ALA A 765 23.40 22.85 10.54
CA ALA A 765 24.26 23.98 10.84
C ALA A 765 23.82 25.13 9.95
N SER A 766 23.64 26.33 10.50
CA SER A 766 23.23 27.48 9.68
C SER A 766 23.89 28.76 10.15
N ILE A 767 24.16 29.64 9.20
CA ILE A 767 24.68 30.99 9.44
C ILE A 767 23.69 31.99 8.85
N PHE A 768 23.26 32.93 9.67
CA PHE A 768 22.29 33.95 9.27
C PHE A 768 22.84 35.33 9.57
N ARG A 769 22.68 36.21 8.59
CA ARG A 769 22.69 37.65 8.81
C ARG A 769 21.29 38.04 9.23
N GLU A 770 21.12 38.60 10.43
CA GLU A 770 19.82 39.04 10.90
C GLU A 770 19.79 40.53 11.23
N ARG A 771 18.64 41.14 10.96
CA ARG A 771 18.29 42.47 11.44
C ARG A 771 17.00 42.39 12.23
N LEU A 772 17.09 42.82 13.48
CA LEU A 772 15.95 42.88 14.38
C LEU A 772 15.23 44.20 14.19
N PHE A 773 13.91 44.15 14.22
CA PHE A 773 13.08 45.34 14.23
C PHE A 773 11.97 45.18 15.26
N SER A 774 11.69 46.26 15.99
CA SER A 774 10.52 46.31 16.86
C SER A 774 9.27 46.52 16.02
N ALA A 775 8.24 45.73 16.29
CA ALA A 775 6.89 45.99 15.83
C ALA A 775 5.88 45.54 16.91
N SER A 776 6.20 45.76 18.18
CA SER A 776 5.24 45.57 19.27
C SER A 776 4.34 46.80 19.38
N THR A 777 3.02 46.56 19.47
CA THR A 777 2.02 47.57 19.84
C THR A 777 1.62 47.46 21.32
N GLU A 778 2.18 46.50 22.08
CA GLU A 778 1.94 46.37 23.52
C GLU A 778 2.77 47.40 24.28
N GLN A 779 2.08 48.28 25.03
CA GLN A 779 2.71 49.19 26.00
C GLN A 779 3.35 48.35 27.12
N LEU A 780 4.67 48.20 27.06
CA LEU A 780 5.49 47.80 28.19
C LEU A 780 5.71 49.04 29.07
N GLU A 781 5.97 48.85 30.37
CA GLU A 781 6.25 49.97 31.31
C GLU A 781 7.52 50.77 30.93
N GLU A 782 8.35 50.22 30.03
CA GLU A 782 9.39 50.89 29.27
C GLU A 782 9.21 50.50 27.78
N ASP A 783 9.23 51.46 26.85
CA ASP A 783 9.18 51.19 25.40
C ASP A 783 10.46 50.42 24.98
N VAL A 784 10.44 49.08 25.08
CA VAL A 784 11.56 48.22 24.65
C VAL A 784 11.55 48.10 23.13
N GLU A 785 11.99 49.14 22.42
CA GLU A 785 12.38 49.05 21.02
C GLU A 785 13.81 48.48 20.91
N GLN A 786 13.93 47.16 20.82
CA GLN A 786 15.21 46.53 20.47
C GLN A 786 15.28 46.26 18.97
N SER A 787 16.08 47.08 18.28
CA SER A 787 16.48 46.90 16.88
C SER A 787 18.01 46.84 16.81
N GLY A 788 18.55 46.13 15.82
CA GLY A 788 20.00 45.96 15.68
C GLY A 788 20.39 44.85 14.71
N LYS A 789 21.68 44.74 14.43
CA LYS A 789 22.29 43.62 13.70
C LYS A 789 22.49 42.45 14.65
N ASN A 790 22.09 41.25 14.26
CA ASN A 790 22.24 40.03 15.05
C ASN A 790 22.68 38.85 14.18
N ASN A 791 23.93 38.85 13.74
CA ASN A 791 24.41 37.81 12.84
C ASN A 791 24.76 36.56 13.65
N ILE A 792 24.05 35.46 13.39
CA ILE A 792 24.08 34.25 14.21
C ILE A 792 24.62 33.04 13.47
N PHE A 793 25.22 32.15 14.25
CA PHE A 793 25.50 30.78 13.89
C PHE A 793 24.62 29.85 14.74
N THR A 794 24.10 28.80 14.12
CA THR A 794 23.21 27.83 14.77
C THR A 794 23.66 26.40 14.50
N LEU A 795 23.52 25.55 15.50
CA LEU A 795 23.67 24.11 15.41
C LEU A 795 22.43 23.45 15.99
N ALA A 796 21.87 22.49 15.27
CA ALA A 796 20.76 21.68 15.74
C ALA A 796 21.06 20.20 15.54
N HIS A 797 20.64 19.40 16.50
CA HIS A 797 20.66 17.95 16.42
C HIS A 797 19.30 17.42 16.87
N GLN A 798 18.75 16.48 16.13
CA GLN A 798 17.56 15.74 16.52
C GLN A 798 17.83 14.24 16.37
N ALA A 799 17.25 13.45 17.25
CA ALA A 799 17.23 12.02 17.09
C ALA A 799 15.88 11.45 17.52
N LEU A 800 15.52 10.36 16.86
CA LEU A 800 14.37 9.51 17.18
C LEU A 800 14.90 8.09 17.27
N VAL A 801 14.78 7.48 18.43
CA VAL A 801 15.30 6.14 18.75
C VAL A 801 14.15 5.28 19.27
N PRO A 802 13.65 4.34 18.45
CA PRO A 802 12.75 3.31 18.94
C PRO A 802 13.56 2.24 19.67
N PHE A 803 13.18 1.90 20.91
CA PHE A 803 13.81 0.80 21.63
C PHE A 803 13.06 -0.52 21.40
N ASP A 804 11.74 -0.43 21.38
CA ASP A 804 10.84 -1.49 20.93
C ASP A 804 9.58 -0.85 20.33
N GLU A 805 8.61 -1.67 19.93
CA GLU A 805 7.36 -1.19 19.32
C GLU A 805 6.44 -0.46 20.33
N LYS A 806 6.78 -0.44 21.63
CA LYS A 806 6.00 0.21 22.68
C LYS A 806 6.63 1.48 23.22
N TYR A 807 7.94 1.65 23.05
CA TYR A 807 8.68 2.75 23.65
C TYR A 807 9.57 3.46 22.63
N LEU A 808 9.26 4.74 22.44
CA LEU A 808 9.95 5.64 21.53
C LEU A 808 10.57 6.79 22.31
N LEU A 809 11.86 7.03 22.09
CA LEU A 809 12.58 8.16 22.65
C LEU A 809 12.94 9.15 21.55
N GLN A 810 12.67 10.42 21.78
CA GLN A 810 13.05 11.52 20.90
C GLN A 810 13.81 12.57 21.70
N TRP A 811 14.81 13.19 21.09
CA TRP A 811 15.43 14.38 21.68
C TRP A 811 15.84 15.38 20.60
N SER A 812 15.94 16.64 21.02
CA SER A 812 16.47 17.72 20.20
C SER A 812 17.43 18.56 21.01
N LEU A 813 18.55 18.97 20.43
CA LEU A 813 19.50 19.91 21.00
C LEU A 813 19.70 21.05 20.00
N ASN A 814 19.56 22.29 20.45
CA ASN A 814 19.78 23.47 19.63
C ASN A 814 20.74 24.42 20.35
N ASN A 815 21.67 24.99 19.60
CA ASN A 815 22.58 26.04 20.04
C ASN A 815 22.54 27.18 19.02
N GLU A 816 22.47 28.40 19.50
CA GLU A 816 22.54 29.62 18.72
C GLU A 816 23.52 30.59 19.39
N GLN A 817 24.43 31.15 18.60
CA GLN A 817 25.42 32.11 19.07
C GLN A 817 25.62 33.22 18.03
N PRO A 818 25.52 34.51 18.41
CA PRO A 818 25.97 35.61 17.58
C PRO A 818 27.48 35.52 17.32
N SER A 819 27.88 35.66 16.06
CA SER A 819 29.31 35.70 15.70
C SER A 819 29.81 37.13 15.76
N GLN A 820 30.71 37.42 16.71
CA GLN A 820 31.33 38.75 16.83
C GLN A 820 32.17 39.12 15.61
N GLU A 821 32.68 38.14 14.88
CA GLU A 821 33.41 38.31 13.61
C GLU A 821 32.50 38.83 12.48
N LEU A 822 31.18 38.74 12.64
CA LEU A 822 30.19 39.16 11.65
C LEU A 822 29.53 40.51 11.97
N GLU A 823 30.07 41.35 12.86
CA GLU A 823 29.45 42.63 13.24
C GLU A 823 28.02 42.50 13.83
N THR A 824 27.91 41.89 15.01
CA THR A 824 26.66 41.80 15.78
C THR A 824 26.60 42.84 16.90
N ASP A 825 25.42 43.38 17.18
CA ASP A 825 25.18 44.33 18.29
C ASP A 825 24.95 43.58 19.63
N PHE A 826 24.61 42.29 19.57
CA PHE A 826 24.18 41.50 20.72
C PHE A 826 25.20 40.43 21.11
N HIS A 827 25.33 40.23 22.42
CA HIS A 827 26.31 39.32 23.03
C HIS A 827 25.56 38.31 23.90
N TYR A 828 25.24 37.15 23.33
CA TYR A 828 24.59 36.07 24.06
C TYR A 828 24.99 34.68 23.55
N SER A 829 24.64 33.63 24.28
CA SER A 829 24.63 32.26 23.77
C SER A 829 23.35 31.60 24.23
N LYS A 830 22.58 31.07 23.30
CA LYS A 830 21.29 30.42 23.53
C LYS A 830 21.45 28.93 23.31
N SER A 831 21.12 28.14 24.32
CA SER A 831 21.12 26.68 24.22
C SER A 831 19.79 26.15 24.71
N SER A 832 19.26 25.14 24.03
CA SER A 832 18.04 24.46 24.44
C SER A 832 18.09 22.98 24.13
N GLY A 833 17.53 22.17 25.01
CA GLY A 833 17.34 20.75 24.80
C GLY A 833 15.88 20.36 25.05
N SER A 834 15.40 19.36 24.33
CA SER A 834 14.14 18.68 24.64
C SER A 834 14.33 17.17 24.58
N ILE A 835 13.54 16.46 25.38
CA ILE A 835 13.45 15.01 25.40
C ILE A 835 11.97 14.64 25.48
N SER A 836 11.53 13.71 24.65
CA SER A 836 10.16 13.22 24.61
C SER A 836 10.16 11.70 24.61
N GLN A 837 9.32 11.11 25.45
CA GLN A 837 9.16 9.68 25.63
C GLN A 837 7.72 9.32 25.31
N THR A 838 7.52 8.44 24.34
CA THR A 838 6.19 7.89 24.02
C THR A 838 6.11 6.44 24.51
N LEU A 839 5.10 6.13 25.30
CA LEU A 839 4.84 4.79 25.83
C LEU A 839 3.45 4.30 25.41
N HIS A 840 3.40 3.29 24.56
CA HIS A 840 2.17 2.60 24.18
C HIS A 840 1.76 1.60 25.26
N VAL A 841 0.56 1.80 25.83
CA VAL A 841 0.02 1.00 26.94
C VAL A 841 -1.16 0.12 26.53
N GLY A 842 -1.61 0.22 25.28
CA GLY A 842 -2.70 -0.59 24.74
C GLY A 842 -3.06 -0.20 23.31
N HIS A 843 -4.13 -0.79 22.79
CA HIS A 843 -4.65 -0.44 21.47
C HIS A 843 -5.06 1.04 21.44
N ARG A 844 -4.37 1.83 20.62
CA ARG A 844 -4.54 3.28 20.48
C ARG A 844 -4.46 4.09 21.77
N LYS A 845 -3.73 3.58 22.77
CA LYS A 845 -3.54 4.27 24.06
C LYS A 845 -2.07 4.45 24.33
N TRP A 846 -1.66 5.70 24.57
CA TRP A 846 -0.28 6.00 24.87
C TRP A 846 -0.13 7.25 25.72
N PHE A 847 0.99 7.30 26.43
CA PHE A 847 1.46 8.47 27.14
C PHE A 847 2.59 9.13 26.36
N VAL A 848 2.63 10.46 26.35
CA VAL A 848 3.77 11.24 25.88
C VAL A 848 4.25 12.12 27.01
N LEU A 849 5.47 11.87 27.48
CA LEU A 849 6.14 12.71 28.47
C LEU A 849 7.20 13.54 27.75
N SER A 850 7.05 14.85 27.72
CA SER A 850 8.03 15.75 27.11
C SER A 850 8.63 16.68 28.17
N MET A 851 9.94 16.90 28.10
CA MET A 851 10.64 17.86 28.94
C MET A 851 11.51 18.74 28.06
N ALA A 852 11.56 20.03 28.36
CA ALA A 852 12.42 20.96 27.65
C ALA A 852 13.12 21.91 28.62
N TYR A 853 14.35 22.26 28.32
CA TYR A 853 15.14 23.23 29.06
C TYR A 853 15.86 24.16 28.09
N GLY A 854 15.78 25.45 28.35
CA GLY A 854 16.41 26.51 27.57
C GLY A 854 17.15 27.47 28.48
N THR A 855 18.33 27.89 28.06
CA THR A 855 19.12 28.89 28.78
C THR A 855 19.77 29.85 27.81
N ILE A 856 19.78 31.13 28.16
CA ILE A 856 20.54 32.17 27.48
C ILE A 856 21.55 32.76 28.46
N GLY A 857 22.83 32.73 28.10
CA GLY A 857 23.86 33.52 28.76
C GLY A 857 24.08 34.84 28.03
N GLY A 858 24.32 35.93 28.74
CA GLY A 858 24.53 37.27 28.15
C GLY A 858 23.26 38.10 28.06
N THR A 859 23.22 39.08 27.14
CA THR A 859 22.08 40.00 26.97
C THR A 859 21.42 39.77 25.61
N PRO A 860 20.47 38.83 25.51
CA PRO A 860 19.76 38.60 24.26
C PRO A 860 18.79 39.74 23.94
N PRO A 861 18.53 39.97 22.65
CA PRO A 861 17.39 40.78 22.25
C PRO A 861 16.07 40.07 22.57
N LEU A 862 15.00 40.84 22.74
CA LEU A 862 13.66 40.36 23.08
C LEU A 862 13.18 39.24 22.15
N GLN A 863 13.35 39.40 20.84
CA GLN A 863 12.94 38.43 19.80
C GLN A 863 13.60 37.05 19.94
N LYS A 864 14.70 36.95 20.70
CA LYS A 864 15.47 35.71 20.88
C LYS A 864 15.23 35.03 22.23
N LYS A 865 14.51 35.66 23.15
CA LYS A 865 14.10 35.05 24.42
C LYS A 865 13.17 33.85 24.20
N PHE A 866 13.07 32.98 25.18
CA PHE A 866 12.18 31.82 25.16
C PHE A 866 10.75 32.22 25.51
N GLN A 867 9.77 31.78 24.71
CA GLN A 867 8.34 32.00 24.96
C GLN A 867 7.79 30.90 25.88
N LEU A 868 7.21 31.27 27.03
CA LEU A 868 6.62 30.32 27.98
C LEU A 868 5.19 29.90 27.59
N GLY A 869 4.32 30.84 27.18
CA GLY A 869 2.94 30.53 26.76
C GLY A 869 2.80 30.33 25.25
N SER A 870 2.40 29.13 24.82
CA SER A 870 2.12 28.77 23.41
C SER A 870 1.51 27.36 23.29
N PRO A 871 0.89 26.99 22.14
CA PRO A 871 0.42 25.63 21.90
C PRO A 871 1.50 24.53 21.94
N SER A 872 2.80 24.88 21.84
CA SER A 872 3.93 23.96 21.90
C SER A 872 4.73 24.04 23.20
N THR A 873 4.31 24.90 24.14
CA THR A 873 4.92 25.06 25.47
C THR A 873 3.83 24.91 26.54
N LEU A 874 3.48 25.97 27.29
CA LEU A 874 2.32 25.97 28.17
C LEU A 874 1.06 26.37 27.40
N ARG A 875 0.19 25.39 27.13
CA ARG A 875 -1.02 25.55 26.31
C ARG A 875 -2.03 26.49 26.93
N GLY A 876 -2.10 26.56 28.25
CA GLY A 876 -3.01 27.44 29.01
C GLY A 876 -2.64 28.92 28.98
N PHE A 877 -1.49 29.30 28.41
CA PHE A 877 -0.97 30.65 28.53
C PHE A 877 -0.80 31.33 27.16
N PRO A 878 -1.14 32.63 27.02
CA PRO A 878 -1.14 33.31 25.73
C PRO A 878 0.29 33.61 25.23
N GLN A 879 0.45 33.71 23.91
CA GLN A 879 1.69 34.16 23.28
C GLN A 879 1.85 35.68 23.44
N THR A 880 2.47 36.12 24.52
CA THR A 880 2.73 37.54 24.82
C THR A 880 4.19 37.80 25.14
N ILE A 881 4.62 39.05 24.98
CA ILE A 881 5.97 39.50 25.28
C ILE A 881 6.27 39.39 26.79
N LYS A 882 5.25 39.50 27.65
CA LYS A 882 5.37 39.36 29.11
C LYS A 882 5.79 37.96 29.56
N LEU A 883 5.60 36.96 28.71
CA LEU A 883 5.96 35.57 28.95
C LEU A 883 7.22 35.16 28.19
N MET A 884 8.10 36.13 27.89
CA MET A 884 9.40 35.89 27.25
C MET A 884 10.54 35.99 28.27
N TYR A 885 11.39 34.96 28.30
CA TYR A 885 12.40 34.79 29.34
C TYR A 885 13.77 34.34 28.79
N ASP A 886 14.85 34.69 29.49
CA ASP A 886 16.21 34.23 29.19
C ASP A 886 16.41 32.73 29.49
N HIS A 887 15.66 32.19 30.44
CA HIS A 887 15.68 30.78 30.79
C HIS A 887 14.26 30.20 30.80
N LEU A 888 14.16 28.93 30.46
CA LEU A 888 12.91 28.19 30.36
C LEU A 888 13.12 26.75 30.85
N ALA A 889 12.19 26.25 31.65
CA ALA A 889 12.06 24.84 31.97
C ALA A 889 10.61 24.42 31.82
N LEU A 890 10.36 23.30 31.14
CA LEU A 890 9.03 22.78 30.82
C LEU A 890 8.98 21.27 31.03
N ALA A 891 7.82 20.80 31.48
CA ALA A 891 7.43 19.40 31.41
C ALA A 891 5.95 19.32 30.98
N SER A 892 5.63 18.40 30.09
CA SER A 892 4.27 18.10 29.67
C SER A 892 4.02 16.60 29.68
N LEU A 893 2.80 16.23 30.06
CA LEU A 893 2.31 14.86 30.03
C LEU A 893 0.99 14.82 29.26
N ASP A 894 0.99 14.11 28.14
CA ASP A 894 -0.23 13.81 27.38
C ASP A 894 -0.63 12.36 27.59
N PHE A 895 -1.93 12.11 27.77
CA PHE A 895 -2.54 10.81 27.64
C PHE A 895 -3.53 10.83 26.47
N LYS A 896 -3.25 10.01 25.46
CA LYS A 896 -4.09 9.89 24.25
C LYS A 896 -4.85 8.57 24.26
N PHE A 897 -6.13 8.61 23.92
CA PHE A 897 -7.01 7.43 23.92
C PHE A 897 -8.09 7.55 22.83
N PRO A 898 -8.58 6.44 22.27
CA PRO A 898 -9.56 6.49 21.19
C PRO A 898 -10.93 6.91 21.73
N LEU A 899 -11.57 7.91 21.10
CA LEU A 899 -12.99 8.22 21.33
C LEU A 899 -13.88 7.34 20.46
N PHE A 900 -13.44 7.11 19.23
CA PHE A 900 -14.06 6.17 18.29
C PHE A 900 -12.98 5.23 17.75
N HIS A 901 -13.31 3.94 17.71
CA HIS A 901 -12.43 2.93 17.10
C HIS A 901 -12.60 2.92 15.57
N ALA A 902 -13.84 3.09 15.09
CA ALA A 902 -14.13 3.14 13.67
C ALA A 902 -13.97 4.58 13.09
N PRO A 903 -13.44 4.71 11.85
CA PRO A 903 -13.48 5.98 11.12
C PRO A 903 -14.88 6.41 10.72
N PHE A 904 -15.07 7.72 10.55
CA PHE A 904 -16.22 8.25 9.83
C PHE A 904 -15.89 8.33 8.34
N TRP A 905 -16.64 7.57 7.55
CA TRP A 905 -16.50 7.51 6.10
C TRP A 905 -17.52 8.44 5.43
N GLY A 906 -17.04 9.28 4.53
CA GLY A 906 -17.83 10.16 3.66
C GLY A 906 -17.03 10.47 2.40
N ASP A 907 -17.29 11.60 1.72
CA ASP A 907 -16.38 12.06 0.66
C ASP A 907 -15.07 12.60 1.22
N VAL A 908 -15.14 13.12 2.44
CA VAL A 908 -14.00 13.43 3.31
C VAL A 908 -14.09 12.48 4.49
N SER A 909 -13.04 11.69 4.73
CA SER A 909 -12.99 10.75 5.85
C SER A 909 -12.34 11.39 7.07
N ALA A 910 -12.78 10.99 8.26
CA ALA A 910 -12.11 11.34 9.52
C ALA A 910 -11.61 10.06 10.21
N THR A 911 -10.32 10.02 10.53
CA THR A 911 -9.60 8.90 11.15
C THR A 911 -8.90 9.35 12.44
N ASN A 912 -8.39 8.40 13.23
CA ASN A 912 -7.64 8.66 14.47
C ASN A 912 -8.33 9.64 15.43
N ILE A 913 -9.65 9.52 15.58
CA ILE A 913 -10.45 10.41 16.43
C ILE A 913 -10.22 10.02 17.89
N GLN A 914 -9.42 10.83 18.56
CA GLN A 914 -8.89 10.53 19.88
C GLN A 914 -9.07 11.69 20.83
N GLY A 915 -9.28 11.34 22.09
CA GLY A 915 -9.26 12.27 23.20
C GLY A 915 -7.83 12.45 23.67
N VAL A 916 -7.51 13.67 24.07
CA VAL A 916 -6.25 14.02 24.72
C VAL A 916 -6.59 14.59 26.08
N LEU A 917 -5.98 14.04 27.13
CA LEU A 917 -5.88 14.69 28.43
C LEU A 917 -4.45 15.12 28.61
N PHE A 918 -4.24 16.32 29.14
CA PHE A 918 -2.88 16.81 29.32
C PHE A 918 -2.69 17.63 30.59
N TYR A 919 -1.45 17.67 31.04
CA TYR A 919 -0.96 18.50 32.12
C TYR A 919 0.41 19.07 31.73
N ASP A 920 0.53 20.38 31.80
CA ASP A 920 1.73 21.13 31.49
C ASP A 920 2.20 21.90 32.72
N GLN A 921 3.51 21.93 32.94
CA GLN A 921 4.13 22.72 33.98
C GLN A 921 5.39 23.38 33.45
N GLY A 922 5.59 24.64 33.82
CA GLY A 922 6.68 25.43 33.28
C GLY A 922 7.11 26.59 34.16
N LYS A 923 8.36 26.98 33.99
CA LYS A 923 8.95 28.17 34.60
C LYS A 923 9.75 28.92 33.55
N GLY A 924 9.60 30.24 33.55
CA GLY A 924 10.45 31.14 32.80
C GLY A 924 11.01 32.21 33.73
N TRP A 925 12.28 32.56 33.59
CA TRP A 925 12.92 33.59 34.41
C TRP A 925 13.99 34.36 33.65
N SER A 926 14.26 35.59 34.11
CA SER A 926 15.27 36.50 33.59
C SER A 926 15.81 37.33 34.75
N ALA A 927 17.05 37.81 34.64
CA ALA A 927 17.65 38.62 35.70
C ALA A 927 16.78 39.86 36.02
N PRO A 928 16.62 40.24 37.30
CA PRO A 928 17.31 39.72 38.49
C PRO A 928 16.62 38.50 39.15
N LEU A 929 15.53 37.98 38.59
CA LEU A 929 14.80 36.83 39.15
C LEU A 929 15.59 35.53 38.94
N THR A 930 15.75 34.74 40.01
CA THR A 930 16.38 33.41 39.96
C THR A 930 15.32 32.31 39.80
N GLN A 931 15.74 31.11 39.37
CA GLN A 931 14.86 29.96 39.17
C GLN A 931 13.97 29.64 40.40
N ASP A 932 14.53 29.71 41.61
CA ASP A 932 13.81 29.42 42.86
C ASP A 932 12.71 30.44 43.18
N LYS A 933 12.85 31.66 42.68
CA LYS A 933 11.89 32.76 42.85
C LYS A 933 10.94 32.90 41.68
N ALA A 934 11.17 32.17 40.59
CA ALA A 934 10.35 32.21 39.39
C ALA A 934 8.98 31.55 39.64
N PRO A 935 7.88 32.18 39.22
CA PRO A 935 6.55 31.60 39.37
C PRO A 935 6.48 30.27 38.62
N SER A 936 6.01 29.23 39.31
CA SER A 936 5.63 27.96 38.69
C SER A 936 4.27 28.16 38.03
N ARG A 937 4.20 27.97 36.72
CA ARG A 937 2.96 28.07 35.96
C ARG A 937 2.56 26.67 35.52
N GLU A 938 1.29 26.35 35.71
CA GLU A 938 0.72 25.04 35.45
C GLU A 938 -0.57 25.21 34.66
N ASP A 939 -0.83 24.29 33.75
CA ASP A 939 -2.13 24.19 33.10
C ASP A 939 -2.52 22.73 32.89
N ALA A 940 -3.82 22.49 32.82
CA ALA A 940 -4.36 21.20 32.47
C ALA A 940 -5.54 21.39 31.53
N GLY A 941 -5.78 20.37 30.72
CA GLY A 941 -6.84 20.48 29.75
C GLY A 941 -7.22 19.17 29.12
N PHE A 942 -8.14 19.30 28.18
CA PHE A 942 -8.60 18.20 27.35
C PHE A 942 -8.79 18.67 25.92
N GLY A 943 -8.75 17.73 25.00
CA GLY A 943 -8.98 18.02 23.60
C GLY A 943 -9.40 16.80 22.81
N ILE A 944 -9.70 17.06 21.55
CA ILE A 944 -9.98 16.06 20.54
C ILE A 944 -9.00 16.30 19.39
N GLU A 945 -8.31 15.24 18.98
CA GLU A 945 -7.48 15.21 17.79
C GLU A 945 -8.11 14.24 16.79
N TRP A 946 -8.02 14.55 15.51
CA TRP A 946 -8.40 13.64 14.43
C TRP A 946 -7.63 13.98 13.17
N VAL A 947 -7.60 13.03 12.24
CA VAL A 947 -7.00 13.22 10.93
C VAL A 947 -8.11 13.27 9.90
N VAL A 948 -8.15 14.34 9.12
CA VAL A 948 -9.03 14.44 7.96
C VAL A 948 -8.30 13.91 6.74
N ASP A 949 -8.82 12.83 6.17
CA ASP A 949 -8.31 12.19 4.96
C ASP A 949 -9.22 12.54 3.79
N THR A 950 -8.72 13.40 2.90
CA THR A 950 -9.43 13.80 1.68
C THR A 950 -9.11 12.82 0.56
N VAL A 951 -9.75 11.65 0.62
CA VAL A 951 -9.74 10.66 -0.49
C VAL A 951 -8.32 10.10 -0.74
N SER A 952 -7.52 10.01 0.31
CA SER A 952 -6.08 9.69 0.35
C SER A 952 -5.20 10.46 -0.63
N LEU A 953 -5.62 11.67 -0.98
CA LEU A 953 -4.74 12.63 -1.64
C LEU A 953 -3.81 13.32 -0.62
N PHE A 954 -4.32 13.61 0.57
CA PHE A 954 -3.54 14.15 1.69
C PHE A 954 -4.31 13.96 3.00
N GLN A 955 -3.56 13.99 4.10
CA GLN A 955 -4.08 13.89 5.45
C GLN A 955 -3.78 15.18 6.20
N VAL A 956 -4.81 15.74 6.85
CA VAL A 956 -4.68 16.96 7.66
C VAL A 956 -4.96 16.61 9.10
N PRO A 957 -3.96 16.63 9.99
CA PRO A 957 -4.21 16.53 11.42
C PRO A 957 -4.96 17.79 11.87
N ILE A 958 -6.08 17.60 12.55
CA ILE A 958 -6.86 18.66 13.17
C ILE A 958 -6.89 18.38 14.66
N LYS A 959 -6.79 19.45 15.44
CA LYS A 959 -7.01 19.39 16.88
C LYS A 959 -7.86 20.54 17.37
N PHE A 960 -8.61 20.24 18.42
CA PHE A 960 -9.34 21.19 19.23
C PHE A 960 -9.01 20.89 20.69
N GLU A 961 -8.31 21.80 21.36
CA GLU A 961 -7.91 21.64 22.76
C GLU A 961 -8.36 22.85 23.57
N VAL A 962 -8.74 22.61 24.82
CA VAL A 962 -9.03 23.64 25.81
C VAL A 962 -8.10 23.46 26.99
N ALA A 963 -7.28 24.47 27.26
CA ALA A 963 -6.29 24.47 28.33
C ALA A 963 -6.67 25.50 29.41
N TYR A 964 -6.63 25.08 30.68
CA TYR A 964 -6.96 25.90 31.83
C TYR A 964 -5.71 26.16 32.67
N PRO A 965 -5.29 27.42 32.84
CA PRO A 965 -4.32 27.77 33.85
C PRO A 965 -4.74 27.28 35.24
N LEU A 966 -3.80 26.75 36.00
CA LEU A 966 -4.01 26.26 37.36
C LEU A 966 -3.28 27.17 38.35
N ASN A 967 -4.00 27.65 39.36
CA ASN A 967 -3.45 28.39 40.50
C ASN A 967 -2.58 29.60 40.12
N ASP A 968 -2.89 30.28 39.00
CA ASP A 968 -2.14 31.42 38.50
C ASP A 968 -2.85 32.75 38.79
N PRO A 969 -2.19 33.74 39.43
CA PRO A 969 -2.81 35.01 39.77
C PRO A 969 -2.96 35.97 38.57
N ASP A 970 -2.18 35.77 37.49
CA ASP A 970 -2.13 36.68 36.35
C ASP A 970 -3.03 36.21 35.19
N TYR A 971 -3.28 34.89 35.10
CA TYR A 971 -4.01 34.27 34.00
C TYR A 971 -5.06 33.28 34.52
N GLU A 972 -6.33 33.67 34.44
CA GLU A 972 -7.46 32.81 34.88
C GLU A 972 -8.31 32.27 33.71
N LYS A 973 -8.11 32.80 32.50
CA LYS A 973 -8.95 32.49 31.34
C LYS A 973 -8.42 31.27 30.57
N PRO A 974 -9.30 30.33 30.19
CA PRO A 974 -8.89 29.20 29.37
C PRO A 974 -8.45 29.67 27.98
N GLN A 975 -7.50 28.94 27.40
CA GLN A 975 -7.08 29.09 26.02
C GLN A 975 -7.74 28.02 25.15
N ILE A 976 -8.17 28.42 23.96
CA ILE A 976 -8.74 27.52 22.97
C ILE A 976 -7.73 27.42 21.83
N ILE A 977 -7.30 26.20 21.54
CA ILE A 977 -6.34 25.90 20.48
C ILE A 977 -7.11 25.24 19.34
N LEU A 978 -7.13 25.91 18.20
CA LEU A 978 -7.74 25.45 16.96
C LEU A 978 -6.63 25.25 15.94
N LEU A 979 -6.53 24.03 15.40
CA LEU A 979 -5.47 23.60 14.47
C LEU A 979 -4.10 23.49 15.16
N GLY A 980 -3.45 22.35 15.02
CA GLY A 980 -2.03 22.23 15.32
C GLY A 980 -1.28 22.96 14.23
N THR A 981 -0.20 23.65 14.59
CA THR A 981 0.75 24.22 13.62
C THR A 981 0.99 23.22 12.49
N LEU A 982 0.59 23.59 11.27
CA LEU A 982 0.77 22.82 10.03
C LEU A 982 2.23 22.80 9.61
#